data_AF-A0A8H5CT46-F1
#
_entry.id   AF-A0A8H5CT46-F1
#
_cell.length_a   1.000
_cell.length_b   1.000
_cell.length_c   1.000
_cell.angle_alpha   90.00
_cell.angle_beta   90.00
_cell.angle_gamma   90.00
#
_symmetry.space_group_name_H-M   'P 1'
#
loop_
_entity.id
_entity.type
_entity.pdbx_description
1 polymer ?
#
loop_
_entity_poly.entity_id
_entity_poly.type
_entity_poly.pdbx_seq_one_letter_code
_entity_poly.pdbx_strand_id
1 'polypeptide(L)'
;MVVSCSYPGCRRTFKRFRDLTKHTNAKHIGSIQLHTAPSAPSTETPLSGLFDQTAGSEPESFHSPSSPPPPTSPPPPEPTRPRESKNYHPFLTGDICDENGDPIDPSTPPPPLPDVENVWAPFEDEVQLRLADFCFRKAQMSQSDIDELLDIWFLSLSKYGAESGPFDNHNDLLEAIDNIRVGGAPWKCFETAVDSNLPSDAPEWQKASYQVWYRDPDVVIANILSNPDFAKEFDVAPYIHLDKNGKRRWSDFMTGNYSWRHATQIYEDNPTMQGAMYCPVILGADKTTVSVGTGHVEYHPLYLSIGNLRNSARRGHRNGVIPIGFLAIPKSDRHYDNDPKFRLFKKQLYHSSLSAILSSLRPGMTVPIIRRCPDGHFRRVVYDLGAFIADYPEQVYLSGVVQGWCSRCRAPASNLDESAPRRSRHLDTVLLKQYEDDGTVLWDNFGMDQGVIPFTTDFPRADIHEMMSPDLLHQVIKGCFKDMLVDWCFEYLVLEHGEEAASKIMDDIDYRIAAVPPFPGLRRFPHGRRFKQWTGDDSKALMKVFMAAVAEYLPPEMMKCLSSLLDFCYLVRRSDIDEPALQQIQACISRFHYFRQIFITTNVREDFSLPRLHSMVHYPLLIMEFGAPNGLCSTITESRHITAVKKPWRRSNHWQAISQMLLINQRVDKLLALRADLVERELLLPLHQPLPDPFDMESDDVGAADGDCVPSDVVLAKTRAGGYPRYVDELADYIGQPLLPALVQQFLDEQVGGTDIPVTSLRISVFHSAVATFYAPSDISGIRGMMRERIRSTGSWRGHTRRDTVLVVTNSDRPGFRGMSVARVLLFFSFKSRGTVYPCALIHWFNAFGQRPDPNTGMWIVRPAYRNRRYENPSLAVIHLDTILRGVHLLPVYGVNPIPPNLHYSLSLDVFNAFYVNKYADHHANEIIF
;
A
#
# COMPACT_ATOMS: atom_id res chain seq x y z
N MET A 1 -38.14 14.19 -11.17
CA MET A 1 -38.55 14.38 -9.77
C MET A 1 -37.33 14.22 -8.88
N VAL A 2 -37.09 15.19 -8.02
CA VAL A 2 -36.06 15.17 -6.97
C VAL A 2 -36.79 14.88 -5.65
N VAL A 3 -36.30 13.95 -4.84
CA VAL A 3 -36.92 13.56 -3.57
C VAL A 3 -36.06 14.09 -2.42
N SER A 4 -36.58 15.01 -1.63
CA SER A 4 -35.91 15.54 -0.43
C SER A 4 -35.99 14.58 0.74
N CYS A 5 -35.05 14.67 1.67
CA CYS A 5 -35.14 13.99 2.97
C CYS A 5 -36.22 14.65 3.84
N SER A 6 -37.07 13.86 4.49
CA SER A 6 -38.16 14.33 5.34
C SER A 6 -37.78 14.57 6.82
N TYR A 7 -36.51 14.36 7.19
CA TYR A 7 -36.03 14.59 8.55
C TYR A 7 -35.75 16.08 8.80
N PRO A 8 -36.23 16.67 9.91
CA PRO A 8 -35.98 18.07 10.24
C PRO A 8 -34.49 18.43 10.21
N GLY A 9 -34.15 19.54 9.54
CA GLY A 9 -32.77 20.00 9.37
C GLY A 9 -31.98 19.34 8.23
N CYS A 10 -32.41 18.19 7.70
CA CYS A 10 -31.68 17.52 6.61
C CYS A 10 -32.01 18.10 5.23
N ARG A 11 -31.09 18.88 4.64
CA ARG A 11 -31.26 19.51 3.33
C ARG A 11 -30.96 18.60 2.11
N ARG A 12 -30.68 17.30 2.32
CA ARG A 12 -30.28 16.38 1.23
C ARG A 12 -31.44 16.06 0.28
N THR A 13 -31.10 15.91 -1.00
CA THR A 13 -32.03 15.49 -2.05
C THR A 13 -31.49 14.34 -2.91
N PHE A 14 -32.38 13.54 -3.50
CA PHE A 14 -32.06 12.27 -4.14
C PHE A 14 -32.79 12.12 -5.49
N LYS A 15 -32.09 11.57 -6.49
CA LYS A 15 -32.68 11.23 -7.80
C LYS A 15 -33.46 9.91 -7.81
N ARG A 16 -33.34 9.07 -6.76
CA ARG A 16 -34.00 7.76 -6.63
C ARG A 16 -34.36 7.49 -5.17
N PHE A 17 -35.55 6.95 -4.91
CA PHE A 17 -35.99 6.56 -3.57
C PHE A 17 -35.03 5.62 -2.86
N ARG A 18 -34.38 4.69 -3.58
CA ARG A 18 -33.38 3.77 -3.01
C ARG A 18 -32.20 4.48 -2.36
N ASP A 19 -31.79 5.63 -2.90
CA ASP A 19 -30.65 6.39 -2.38
C ASP A 19 -31.07 7.25 -1.17
N LEU A 20 -32.32 7.73 -1.15
CA LEU A 20 -32.95 8.28 0.06
C LEU A 20 -33.03 7.22 1.17
N THR A 21 -33.53 6.01 0.89
CA THR A 21 -33.60 4.92 1.88
C THR A 21 -32.23 4.58 2.47
N LYS A 22 -31.18 4.53 1.63
CA LYS A 22 -29.80 4.35 2.11
C LYS A 22 -29.34 5.49 3.02
N HIS A 23 -29.64 6.75 2.66
CA HIS A 23 -29.30 7.89 3.49
C HIS A 23 -30.02 7.85 4.83
N THR A 24 -31.34 7.62 4.86
CA THR A 24 -32.12 7.51 6.09
C THR A 24 -31.58 6.41 6.99
N ASN A 25 -31.30 5.23 6.42
CA ASN A 25 -30.72 4.10 7.15
C ASN A 25 -29.25 4.30 7.57
N ALA A 26 -28.55 5.33 7.06
CA ALA A 26 -27.16 5.61 7.42
C ALA A 26 -26.99 6.80 8.37
N LYS A 27 -27.98 7.70 8.44
CA LYS A 27 -27.88 8.98 9.17
C LYS A 27 -28.99 9.23 10.20
N HIS A 28 -30.14 8.56 10.10
CA HIS A 28 -31.31 8.82 10.94
C HIS A 28 -31.77 7.62 11.79
N ILE A 29 -30.93 6.58 11.92
CA ILE A 29 -31.19 5.46 12.84
C ILE A 29 -31.07 5.98 14.29
N GLY A 30 -32.20 6.01 15.00
CA GLY A 30 -32.28 6.45 16.39
C GLY A 30 -33.69 6.89 16.85
N SER A 31 -34.60 7.16 15.92
CA SER A 31 -35.98 7.56 16.23
C SER A 31 -37.01 6.70 15.49
N ILE A 32 -37.43 5.60 16.14
CA ILE A 32 -38.65 4.86 15.79
C ILE A 32 -39.44 4.70 17.08
N GLN A 33 -40.61 5.34 17.16
CA GLN A 33 -41.55 5.12 18.27
C GLN A 33 -42.15 3.71 18.17
N LEU A 34 -42.06 2.96 19.27
CA LEU A 34 -42.63 1.63 19.42
C LEU A 34 -44.16 1.71 19.62
N HIS A 35 -44.93 0.96 18.83
CA HIS A 35 -46.28 0.56 19.23
C HIS A 35 -46.21 -0.79 19.97
N THR A 36 -46.72 -0.80 21.20
CA THR A 36 -46.74 -1.93 22.15
C THR A 36 -48.09 -2.64 22.20
N ALA A 37 -48.09 -3.97 22.38
CA ALA A 37 -49.04 -4.79 23.18
C ALA A 37 -48.86 -6.30 22.87
N PRO A 38 -49.38 -7.24 23.69
CA PRO A 38 -49.29 -7.35 25.15
C PRO A 38 -48.75 -8.74 25.59
N SER A 39 -48.76 -9.05 26.89
CA SER A 39 -48.00 -10.14 27.52
C SER A 39 -48.82 -11.25 28.22
N ALA A 40 -48.16 -12.40 28.45
CA ALA A 40 -48.47 -13.47 29.45
C ALA A 40 -49.59 -14.48 29.10
N PRO A 41 -49.68 -15.69 29.72
CA PRO A 41 -48.96 -16.15 30.93
C PRO A 41 -48.30 -17.56 30.87
N SER A 42 -47.76 -17.99 32.02
CA SER A 42 -47.00 -19.21 32.32
C SER A 42 -47.80 -20.28 33.09
N THR A 43 -47.40 -21.57 33.00
CA THR A 43 -47.66 -22.67 33.98
C THR A 43 -46.84 -23.90 33.51
N GLU A 44 -45.86 -24.40 34.28
CA GLU A 44 -45.89 -25.42 35.35
C GLU A 44 -45.44 -26.85 34.91
N THR A 45 -44.28 -27.25 35.45
CA THR A 45 -43.79 -28.64 35.66
C THR A 45 -44.59 -29.33 36.80
N PRO A 46 -44.54 -30.68 37.06
CA PRO A 46 -43.31 -31.51 37.05
C PRO A 46 -43.44 -33.03 36.81
N LEU A 47 -42.33 -33.73 37.08
CA LEU A 47 -42.15 -35.09 37.61
C LEU A 47 -41.46 -36.16 36.72
N SER A 48 -40.80 -37.05 37.43
CA SER A 48 -39.62 -37.82 37.02
C SER A 48 -39.75 -39.30 37.37
N GLY A 49 -39.06 -40.14 36.60
CA GLY A 49 -38.45 -41.36 37.11
C GLY A 49 -39.12 -42.69 36.74
N LEU A 50 -38.35 -43.56 36.10
CA LEU A 50 -38.03 -44.92 36.57
C LEU A 50 -37.01 -45.54 35.60
N PHE A 51 -35.83 -45.88 36.12
CA PHE A 51 -34.76 -46.63 35.44
C PHE A 51 -34.61 -48.01 36.11
N ASP A 52 -33.62 -48.79 35.64
CA ASP A 52 -33.09 -50.04 36.24
C ASP A 52 -33.92 -51.31 35.85
N GLN A 53 -33.36 -52.48 35.46
CA GLN A 53 -32.05 -53.15 35.65
C GLN A 53 -31.72 -54.08 34.44
N THR A 54 -30.51 -54.64 34.16
CA THR A 54 -29.10 -54.54 34.63
C THR A 54 -28.16 -55.22 33.57
N ALA A 55 -26.84 -55.33 33.87
CA ALA A 55 -25.76 -56.10 33.21
C ALA A 55 -25.17 -55.49 31.91
N GLY A 56 -23.85 -55.26 31.77
CA GLY A 56 -22.64 -55.64 32.54
C GLY A 56 -21.53 -55.97 31.51
N SER A 57 -20.23 -55.79 31.71
CA SER A 57 -19.42 -55.36 32.86
C SER A 57 -17.99 -55.00 32.39
N GLU A 58 -17.28 -54.24 33.23
CA GLU A 58 -15.80 -54.21 33.48
C GLU A 58 -15.04 -52.88 33.18
N PRO A 59 -14.03 -52.52 34.02
CA PRO A 59 -13.98 -51.14 34.52
C PRO A 59 -12.59 -50.44 34.59
N GLU A 60 -12.67 -49.15 34.94
CA GLU A 60 -11.71 -48.37 35.75
C GLU A 60 -10.30 -48.02 35.23
N SER A 61 -9.75 -46.81 35.51
CA SER A 61 -10.25 -45.68 36.30
C SER A 61 -9.73 -44.32 35.80
N PHE A 62 -10.62 -43.33 35.66
CA PHE A 62 -10.26 -41.90 35.64
C PHE A 62 -10.58 -41.27 37.00
N HIS A 63 -9.76 -40.32 37.46
CA HIS A 63 -10.08 -39.52 38.64
C HIS A 63 -11.17 -38.49 38.31
N SER A 64 -12.24 -38.47 39.12
CA SER A 64 -13.33 -37.49 39.04
C SER A 64 -13.23 -36.42 40.14
N PRO A 65 -13.84 -35.24 39.97
CA PRO A 65 -13.59 -34.07 40.82
C PRO A 65 -14.44 -34.02 42.09
N SER A 66 -13.93 -33.33 43.10
CA SER A 66 -14.62 -33.00 44.35
C SER A 66 -15.68 -31.90 44.20
N SER A 67 -16.80 -32.10 44.89
CA SER A 67 -17.83 -31.16 45.41
C SER A 67 -17.94 -29.71 44.89
N PRO A 68 -19.16 -29.21 44.62
CA PRO A 68 -19.39 -27.80 44.29
C PRO A 68 -19.17 -26.88 45.52
N PRO A 69 -18.56 -25.70 45.35
CA PRO A 69 -18.41 -24.70 46.41
C PRO A 69 -19.72 -23.93 46.68
N PRO A 70 -19.86 -23.27 47.85
CA PRO A 70 -20.99 -22.40 48.17
C PRO A 70 -21.04 -21.15 47.26
N PRO A 71 -22.18 -20.42 47.19
CA PRO A 71 -22.33 -19.27 46.33
C PRO A 71 -21.29 -18.19 46.66
N THR A 72 -20.32 -18.03 45.77
CA THR A 72 -19.31 -16.97 45.84
C THR A 72 -19.91 -15.60 45.55
N SER A 73 -19.27 -14.59 46.14
CA SER A 73 -19.45 -13.15 45.91
C SER A 73 -19.62 -12.76 44.43
N PRO A 74 -20.15 -11.56 44.12
CA PRO A 74 -20.13 -11.05 42.74
C PRO A 74 -18.71 -11.17 42.16
N PRO A 75 -18.58 -11.47 40.86
CA PRO A 75 -17.29 -11.73 40.26
C PRO A 75 -16.36 -10.54 40.53
N PRO A 76 -15.08 -10.77 40.92
CA PRO A 76 -14.11 -9.69 40.86
C PRO A 76 -14.14 -9.13 39.43
N PRO A 77 -13.97 -7.81 39.24
CA PRO A 77 -13.94 -7.22 37.90
C PRO A 77 -12.95 -8.03 37.05
N GLU A 78 -13.34 -8.35 35.80
CA GLU A 78 -12.45 -9.07 34.88
C GLU A 78 -11.04 -8.44 34.98
N PRO A 79 -9.98 -9.23 35.22
CA PRO A 79 -8.64 -8.68 35.27
C PRO A 79 -8.44 -7.91 33.97
N THR A 80 -8.27 -6.59 34.09
CA THR A 80 -8.37 -5.65 32.97
C THR A 80 -7.40 -6.10 31.91
N ARG A 81 -7.91 -6.76 30.86
CA ARG A 81 -7.08 -7.28 29.76
C ARG A 81 -6.23 -6.11 29.30
N PRO A 82 -4.89 -6.19 29.43
CA PRO A 82 -4.04 -5.02 29.22
C PRO A 82 -4.33 -4.48 27.82
N ARG A 83 -4.90 -3.27 27.78
CA ARG A 83 -5.30 -2.62 26.55
C ARG A 83 -4.04 -2.07 25.90
N GLU A 84 -4.02 -2.06 24.57
CA GLU A 84 -3.00 -1.34 23.81
C GLU A 84 -2.96 0.12 24.30
N SER A 85 -1.76 0.65 24.54
CA SER A 85 -1.58 1.96 25.12
C SER A 85 -0.81 2.88 24.18
N LYS A 86 -1.25 4.13 24.10
CA LYS A 86 -0.55 5.21 23.41
C LYS A 86 -0.13 6.24 24.44
N ASN A 87 1.17 6.28 24.72
CA ASN A 87 1.74 7.26 25.63
C ASN A 87 2.20 8.46 24.79
N TYR A 88 1.41 9.53 24.78
CA TYR A 88 1.71 10.74 24.01
C TYR A 88 2.88 11.53 24.62
N HIS A 89 3.54 12.32 23.80
CA HIS A 89 4.66 13.17 24.22
C HIS A 89 4.19 14.21 25.26
N PRO A 90 4.92 14.42 26.37
CA PRO A 90 4.43 15.16 27.54
C PRO A 90 4.34 16.68 27.37
N PHE A 91 5.02 17.26 26.36
CA PHE A 91 5.11 18.72 26.21
C PHE A 91 4.43 19.24 24.94
N LEU A 92 4.81 18.73 23.77
CA LEU A 92 4.13 19.00 22.49
C LEU A 92 2.96 18.02 22.29
N THR A 93 1.86 18.32 22.97
CA THR A 93 0.61 17.53 22.99
C THR A 93 -0.36 17.87 21.86
N GLY A 94 -0.19 19.00 21.17
CA GLY A 94 -1.14 19.48 20.17
C GLY A 94 -2.46 19.94 20.80
N ASP A 95 -2.37 20.75 21.85
CA ASP A 95 -3.50 21.34 22.55
C ASP A 95 -4.30 22.25 21.61
N ILE A 96 -5.61 22.29 21.83
CA ILE A 96 -6.51 23.14 21.04
C ILE A 96 -6.48 24.58 21.55
N CYS A 97 -6.56 25.51 20.60
CA CYS A 97 -6.61 26.95 20.85
C CYS A 97 -7.75 27.60 20.06
N ASP A 98 -7.98 28.88 20.31
CA ASP A 98 -8.81 29.73 19.46
C ASP A 98 -8.04 30.22 18.21
N GLU A 99 -8.63 31.16 17.48
CA GLU A 99 -8.02 31.78 16.29
C GLU A 99 -6.87 32.75 16.60
N ASN A 100 -6.73 33.19 17.85
CA ASN A 100 -5.65 34.07 18.35
C ASN A 100 -4.48 33.27 18.94
N GLY A 101 -4.68 31.96 19.17
CA GLY A 101 -3.69 31.05 19.73
C GLY A 101 -3.82 30.84 21.24
N ASP A 102 -4.87 31.37 21.86
CA ASP A 102 -5.13 31.22 23.30
C ASP A 102 -5.72 29.82 23.60
N PRO A 103 -5.24 29.10 24.64
CA PRO A 103 -5.73 27.77 24.97
C PRO A 103 -7.22 27.74 25.33
N ILE A 104 -7.95 26.75 24.81
CA ILE A 104 -9.37 26.52 25.12
C ILE A 104 -9.59 25.13 25.74
N ASP A 105 -10.70 24.95 26.46
CA ASP A 105 -11.00 23.68 27.14
C ASP A 105 -11.12 22.52 26.12
N PRO A 106 -10.43 21.38 26.32
CA PRO A 106 -10.45 20.23 25.40
C PRO A 106 -11.83 19.63 25.08
N SER A 107 -12.86 19.94 25.86
CA SER A 107 -14.26 19.54 25.62
C SER A 107 -15.06 20.53 24.76
N THR A 108 -14.49 21.70 24.45
CA THR A 108 -15.08 22.68 23.53
C THR A 108 -15.28 22.05 22.16
N PRO A 109 -16.44 22.18 21.49
CA PRO A 109 -16.62 21.70 20.12
C PRO A 109 -15.81 22.52 19.11
N PRO A 110 -15.49 21.99 17.93
CA PRO A 110 -14.78 22.75 16.90
C PRO A 110 -15.63 23.96 16.44
N PRO A 111 -14.99 25.08 16.08
CA PRO A 111 -15.70 26.23 15.52
C PRO A 111 -16.54 25.82 14.30
N PRO A 112 -17.81 26.26 14.21
CA PRO A 112 -18.66 25.96 13.07
C PRO A 112 -18.01 26.49 11.79
N LEU A 113 -18.19 25.76 10.68
CA LEU A 113 -17.82 26.28 9.38
C LEU A 113 -18.53 27.63 9.15
N PRO A 114 -17.84 28.66 8.62
CA PRO A 114 -18.48 29.94 8.35
C PRO A 114 -19.66 29.74 7.41
N ASP A 115 -20.76 30.42 7.71
CA ASP A 115 -21.93 30.45 6.85
C ASP A 115 -21.57 31.18 5.56
N VAL A 116 -21.99 30.62 4.43
CA VAL A 116 -21.62 31.09 3.09
C VAL A 116 -22.87 31.15 2.24
N GLU A 117 -23.16 32.34 1.71
CA GLU A 117 -24.36 32.63 0.91
C GLU A 117 -24.54 31.62 -0.23
N ASN A 118 -23.42 31.20 -0.85
CA ASN A 118 -23.39 30.11 -1.81
C ASN A 118 -22.32 29.07 -1.42
N VAL A 119 -22.77 27.92 -0.92
CA VAL A 119 -21.93 26.75 -0.60
C VAL A 119 -21.24 26.12 -1.83
N TRP A 120 -21.77 26.33 -3.04
CA TRP A 120 -21.19 25.81 -4.28
C TRP A 120 -20.16 26.76 -4.90
N ALA A 121 -19.99 27.96 -4.34
CA ALA A 121 -19.16 29.02 -4.90
C ALA A 121 -17.75 28.53 -5.29
N PRO A 122 -17.26 28.88 -6.49
CA PRO A 122 -17.80 29.88 -7.42
C PRO A 122 -18.89 29.37 -8.38
N PHE A 123 -19.28 28.10 -8.31
CA PHE A 123 -20.40 27.57 -9.10
C PHE A 123 -21.74 28.08 -8.54
N GLU A 124 -22.71 28.35 -9.40
CA GLU A 124 -24.07 28.74 -9.01
C GLU A 124 -24.79 27.62 -8.26
N ASP A 125 -24.61 26.37 -8.69
CA ASP A 125 -25.30 25.21 -8.14
C ASP A 125 -24.51 23.89 -8.18
N GLU A 126 -25.15 22.82 -7.69
CA GLU A 126 -24.60 21.47 -7.72
C GLU A 126 -24.42 20.92 -9.15
N VAL A 127 -25.23 21.36 -10.12
CA VAL A 127 -25.18 20.89 -11.51
C VAL A 127 -23.90 21.40 -12.18
N GLN A 128 -23.63 22.71 -12.11
CA GLN A 128 -22.39 23.31 -12.60
C GLN A 128 -21.15 22.65 -12.00
N LEU A 129 -21.08 22.49 -10.66
CA LEU A 129 -19.97 21.81 -10.01
C LEU A 129 -19.79 20.37 -10.51
N ARG A 130 -20.88 19.59 -10.57
CA ARG A 130 -20.81 18.18 -11.00
C ARG A 130 -20.47 18.04 -12.49
N LEU A 131 -20.85 19.01 -13.31
CA LEU A 131 -20.51 19.09 -14.73
C LEU A 131 -19.02 19.42 -14.90
N ALA A 132 -18.52 20.45 -14.22
CA ALA A 132 -17.10 20.81 -14.21
C ALA A 132 -16.21 19.66 -13.70
N ASP A 133 -16.57 19.02 -12.57
CA ASP A 133 -15.90 17.81 -12.04
C ASP A 133 -15.91 16.64 -13.04
N PHE A 134 -17.01 16.45 -13.77
CA PHE A 134 -17.12 15.42 -14.78
C PHE A 134 -16.24 15.72 -16.00
N CYS A 135 -16.47 16.84 -16.70
CA CYS A 135 -15.78 17.22 -17.92
C CYS A 135 -14.27 17.33 -17.70
N PHE A 136 -13.85 18.06 -16.66
CA PHE A 136 -12.44 18.39 -16.47
C PHE A 136 -11.62 17.24 -15.85
N ARG A 137 -12.14 16.57 -14.81
CA ARG A 137 -11.36 15.61 -14.01
C ARG A 137 -11.66 14.14 -14.36
N LYS A 138 -12.92 13.78 -14.62
CA LYS A 138 -13.32 12.38 -14.87
C LYS A 138 -13.21 11.98 -16.33
N ALA A 139 -13.87 12.73 -17.21
CA ALA A 139 -13.91 12.47 -18.64
C ALA A 139 -12.67 13.05 -19.38
N GLN A 140 -12.06 14.10 -18.84
CA GLN A 140 -10.89 14.79 -19.42
C GLN A 140 -11.16 15.25 -20.87
N MET A 141 -12.37 15.75 -21.11
CA MET A 141 -12.86 16.19 -22.42
C MET A 141 -11.98 17.30 -23.01
N SER A 142 -11.90 17.35 -24.34
CA SER A 142 -11.26 18.47 -25.03
C SER A 142 -12.10 19.74 -24.91
N GLN A 143 -11.51 20.90 -25.20
CA GLN A 143 -12.25 22.17 -25.16
C GLN A 143 -13.43 22.16 -26.13
N SER A 144 -13.25 21.65 -27.35
CA SER A 144 -14.32 21.50 -28.34
C SER A 144 -15.42 20.53 -27.93
N ASP A 145 -15.09 19.40 -27.28
CA ASP A 145 -16.12 18.47 -26.80
C ASP A 145 -16.92 19.07 -25.62
N ILE A 146 -16.29 19.95 -24.83
CA ILE A 146 -16.98 20.69 -23.76
C ILE A 146 -17.95 21.70 -24.38
N ASP A 147 -17.51 22.48 -25.37
CA ASP A 147 -18.37 23.44 -26.08
C ASP A 147 -19.56 22.72 -26.74
N GLU A 148 -19.32 21.63 -27.48
CA GLU A 148 -20.39 20.83 -28.11
C GLU A 148 -21.37 20.25 -27.07
N LEU A 149 -20.86 19.77 -25.92
CA LEU A 149 -21.72 19.29 -24.83
C LEU A 149 -22.58 20.41 -24.23
N LEU A 150 -22.03 21.62 -24.07
CA LEU A 150 -22.75 22.78 -23.54
C LEU A 150 -23.82 23.25 -24.53
N ASP A 151 -23.50 23.32 -25.83
CA ASP A 151 -24.46 23.62 -26.91
C ASP A 151 -25.63 22.62 -26.94
N ILE A 152 -25.35 21.31 -26.89
CA ILE A 152 -26.37 20.25 -26.85
C ILE A 152 -27.26 20.39 -25.60
N TRP A 153 -26.66 20.73 -24.46
CA TRP A 153 -27.39 20.91 -23.21
C TRP A 153 -28.28 22.16 -23.25
N PHE A 154 -27.74 23.29 -23.74
CA PHE A 154 -28.50 24.51 -23.98
C PHE A 154 -29.69 24.26 -24.89
N LEU A 155 -29.49 23.68 -26.08
CA LEU A 155 -30.56 23.30 -27.02
C LEU A 155 -31.60 22.35 -26.40
N SER A 156 -31.23 21.57 -25.38
CA SER A 156 -32.17 20.73 -24.63
C SER A 156 -32.96 21.53 -23.58
N LEU A 157 -32.40 22.58 -23.00
CA LEU A 157 -33.04 23.44 -22.00
C LEU A 157 -33.91 24.54 -22.63
N SER A 158 -33.51 25.11 -23.78
CA SER A 158 -34.31 26.10 -24.51
C SER A 158 -35.70 25.57 -24.92
N LYS A 159 -35.83 24.25 -25.12
CA LYS A 159 -37.13 23.56 -25.34
C LYS A 159 -38.11 23.71 -24.16
N TYR A 160 -37.61 24.06 -22.98
CA TYR A 160 -38.37 24.30 -21.76
C TYR A 160 -38.32 25.78 -21.32
N GLY A 161 -37.86 26.69 -22.19
CA GLY A 161 -37.85 28.14 -21.93
C GLY A 161 -36.65 28.67 -21.15
N ALA A 162 -35.54 27.93 -21.06
CA ALA A 162 -34.30 28.46 -20.49
C ALA A 162 -33.58 29.40 -21.47
N GLU A 163 -33.04 30.51 -20.95
CA GLU A 163 -32.32 31.52 -21.73
C GLU A 163 -30.80 31.25 -21.84
N SER A 164 -30.24 30.40 -20.98
CA SER A 164 -28.82 30.02 -20.97
C SER A 164 -28.60 28.53 -20.63
N GLY A 165 -27.38 28.04 -20.89
CA GLY A 165 -26.90 26.72 -20.46
C GLY A 165 -26.25 26.77 -19.07
N PRO A 166 -25.71 25.64 -18.56
CA PRO A 166 -24.98 25.62 -17.29
C PRO A 166 -23.68 26.45 -17.30
N PHE A 167 -23.05 26.58 -18.47
CA PHE A 167 -21.93 27.48 -18.78
C PHE A 167 -22.12 27.90 -20.26
N ASP A 168 -21.63 29.06 -20.68
CA ASP A 168 -21.78 29.48 -22.09
C ASP A 168 -20.76 28.79 -22.98
N ASN A 169 -19.54 28.56 -22.47
CA ASN A 169 -18.46 27.85 -23.15
C ASN A 169 -17.43 27.25 -22.16
N HIS A 170 -16.41 26.56 -22.69
CA HIS A 170 -15.37 25.94 -21.88
C HIS A 170 -14.54 26.94 -21.06
N ASN A 171 -14.40 28.21 -21.46
CA ASN A 171 -13.62 29.19 -20.70
C ASN A 171 -14.31 29.52 -19.37
N ASP A 172 -15.62 29.73 -19.36
CA ASP A 172 -16.36 30.04 -18.12
C ASP A 172 -16.34 28.83 -17.17
N LEU A 173 -16.42 27.60 -17.70
CA LEU A 173 -16.24 26.38 -16.93
C LEU A 173 -14.84 26.31 -16.31
N LEU A 174 -13.79 26.66 -17.06
CA LEU A 174 -12.41 26.67 -16.57
C LEU A 174 -12.14 27.82 -15.58
N GLU A 175 -12.72 28.99 -15.82
CA GLU A 175 -12.66 30.16 -14.93
C GLU A 175 -13.38 29.88 -13.60
N ALA A 176 -14.54 29.21 -13.64
CA ALA A 176 -15.20 28.73 -12.43
C ALA A 176 -14.29 27.76 -11.64
N ILE A 177 -13.57 26.84 -12.30
CA ILE A 177 -12.60 25.98 -11.60
C ILE A 177 -11.42 26.81 -11.05
N ASP A 178 -10.92 27.79 -11.80
CA ASP A 178 -9.80 28.64 -11.37
C ASP A 178 -10.18 29.61 -10.23
N ASN A 179 -11.45 30.00 -10.12
CA ASN A 179 -11.98 30.83 -9.05
C ASN A 179 -12.30 30.06 -7.75
N ILE A 180 -12.15 28.73 -7.72
CA ILE A 180 -12.25 27.95 -6.48
C ILE A 180 -11.18 28.43 -5.49
N ARG A 181 -11.63 28.87 -4.30
CA ARG A 181 -10.77 29.36 -3.21
C ARG A 181 -10.23 28.25 -2.33
N VAL A 182 -11.05 27.23 -2.04
CA VAL A 182 -10.69 26.09 -1.16
C VAL A 182 -9.55 25.27 -1.79
N GLY A 183 -8.52 24.96 -1.00
CA GLY A 183 -7.32 24.25 -1.48
C GLY A 183 -6.45 25.04 -2.46
N GLY A 184 -6.65 26.36 -2.57
CA GLY A 184 -5.83 27.21 -3.42
C GLY A 184 -4.37 27.24 -2.98
N ALA A 185 -3.47 26.82 -3.87
CA ALA A 185 -2.03 27.01 -3.75
C ALA A 185 -1.48 27.34 -5.15
N PRO A 186 -1.36 28.63 -5.51
CA PRO A 186 -0.96 29.04 -6.86
C PRO A 186 0.52 28.71 -7.14
N TRP A 187 0.83 28.41 -8.39
CA TRP A 187 2.20 28.27 -8.86
C TRP A 187 2.88 29.64 -9.00
N LYS A 188 4.07 29.75 -8.43
CA LYS A 188 5.02 30.85 -8.53
C LYS A 188 6.22 30.38 -9.36
N CYS A 189 7.00 31.32 -9.91
CA CYS A 189 8.26 31.04 -10.57
C CYS A 189 9.34 31.96 -10.00
N PHE A 190 10.55 31.44 -9.81
CA PHE A 190 11.76 32.25 -9.68
C PHE A 190 12.80 31.79 -10.69
N GLU A 191 13.74 32.69 -10.99
CA GLU A 191 14.82 32.46 -11.94
C GLU A 191 16.18 32.63 -11.25
N THR A 192 17.17 31.87 -11.68
CA THR A 192 18.55 32.04 -11.21
C THR A 192 19.17 33.32 -11.77
N ALA A 193 19.81 34.12 -10.92
CA ALA A 193 20.68 35.19 -11.39
C ALA A 193 21.91 34.60 -12.11
N VAL A 194 22.16 35.08 -13.33
CA VAL A 194 23.40 34.79 -14.08
C VAL A 194 24.49 35.73 -13.58
N ASP A 195 25.68 35.23 -13.28
CA ASP A 195 26.79 36.07 -12.82
C ASP A 195 27.27 37.00 -13.95
N SER A 196 27.20 38.30 -13.68
CA SER A 196 27.62 39.37 -14.61
C SER A 196 29.13 39.40 -14.88
N ASN A 197 29.93 38.70 -14.07
CA ASN A 197 31.40 38.68 -14.17
C ASN A 197 31.93 37.46 -14.94
N LEU A 198 31.05 36.64 -15.54
CA LEU A 198 31.47 35.47 -16.31
C LEU A 198 32.35 35.88 -17.52
N PRO A 199 33.44 35.14 -17.79
CA PRO A 199 34.22 35.30 -19.01
C PRO A 199 33.37 35.17 -20.28
N SER A 200 33.75 35.86 -21.36
CA SER A 200 33.01 35.80 -22.64
C SER A 200 32.94 34.39 -23.23
N ASP A 201 33.95 33.57 -22.97
CA ASP A 201 34.09 32.17 -23.36
C ASP A 201 33.48 31.17 -22.34
N ALA A 202 32.83 31.66 -21.27
CA ALA A 202 32.18 30.79 -20.30
C ALA A 202 31.12 29.87 -20.97
N PRO A 203 30.96 28.62 -20.52
CA PRO A 203 29.98 27.70 -21.11
C PRO A 203 28.54 28.22 -21.02
N GLU A 204 27.69 27.85 -21.98
CA GLU A 204 26.29 28.27 -22.01
C GLU A 204 25.50 27.84 -20.75
N TRP A 205 25.88 26.73 -20.11
CA TRP A 205 25.27 26.30 -18.84
C TRP A 205 25.60 27.21 -17.64
N GLN A 206 26.60 28.09 -17.74
CA GLN A 206 26.85 29.16 -16.76
C GLN A 206 26.09 30.44 -17.10
N LYS A 207 25.89 30.71 -18.40
CA LYS A 207 25.21 31.90 -18.93
C LYS A 207 23.67 31.79 -18.93
N ALA A 208 23.13 30.59 -18.80
CA ALA A 208 21.69 30.33 -18.85
C ALA A 208 20.98 30.72 -17.53
N SER A 209 19.81 31.35 -17.66
CA SER A 209 18.83 31.44 -16.57
C SER A 209 18.06 30.12 -16.45
N TYR A 210 17.84 29.65 -15.23
CA TYR A 210 17.08 28.46 -14.90
C TYR A 210 15.81 28.82 -14.14
N GLN A 211 14.66 28.53 -14.76
CA GLN A 211 13.35 28.66 -14.14
C GLN A 211 13.07 27.53 -13.15
N VAL A 212 12.61 27.88 -11.96
CA VAL A 212 12.11 26.93 -10.95
C VAL A 212 10.67 27.31 -10.61
N TRP A 213 9.75 26.40 -10.93
CA TRP A 213 8.33 26.57 -10.67
C TRP A 213 7.97 25.91 -9.35
N TYR A 214 7.26 26.61 -8.47
CA TYR A 214 6.96 26.11 -7.12
C TYR A 214 5.61 26.57 -6.58
N ARG A 215 5.09 25.87 -5.60
CA ARG A 215 3.96 26.29 -4.75
C ARG A 215 4.49 26.56 -3.36
N ASP A 216 3.93 27.57 -2.70
CA ASP A 216 4.36 28.00 -1.38
C ASP A 216 4.16 26.88 -0.34
N PRO A 217 5.23 26.30 0.24
CA PRO A 217 5.11 25.14 1.11
C PRO A 217 4.22 25.37 2.33
N ASP A 218 4.24 26.57 2.91
CA ASP A 218 3.40 26.93 4.06
C ASP A 218 1.90 26.89 3.71
N VAL A 219 1.52 27.42 2.54
CA VAL A 219 0.14 27.37 2.02
C VAL A 219 -0.28 25.92 1.72
N VAL A 220 0.64 25.10 1.20
CA VAL A 220 0.38 23.67 0.94
C VAL A 220 0.18 22.90 2.25
N ILE A 221 0.98 23.15 3.29
CA ILE A 221 0.77 22.53 4.61
C ILE A 221 -0.54 23.01 5.23
N ALA A 222 -0.87 24.30 5.15
CA ALA A 222 -2.14 24.84 5.64
C ALA A 222 -3.35 24.15 4.97
N ASN A 223 -3.29 23.90 3.66
CA ASN A 223 -4.32 23.17 2.90
C ASN A 223 -4.39 21.67 3.25
N ILE A 224 -3.28 21.03 3.65
CA ILE A 224 -3.30 19.64 4.15
C ILE A 224 -3.93 19.61 5.56
N LEU A 225 -3.55 20.54 6.42
CA LEU A 225 -4.06 20.64 7.80
C LEU A 225 -5.55 20.99 7.82
N SER A 226 -6.04 21.83 6.93
CA SER A 226 -7.47 22.21 6.89
C SER A 226 -8.38 21.17 6.24
N ASN A 227 -7.86 20.04 5.74
CA ASN A 227 -8.65 19.06 4.99
C ASN A 227 -9.34 18.03 5.92
N PRO A 228 -10.69 18.04 6.03
CA PRO A 228 -11.44 17.14 6.92
C PRO A 228 -11.35 15.65 6.53
N ASP A 229 -11.00 15.32 5.29
CA ASP A 229 -10.83 13.93 4.82
C ASP A 229 -9.75 13.15 5.61
N PHE A 230 -8.90 13.85 6.37
CA PHE A 230 -7.85 13.27 7.19
C PHE A 230 -8.20 13.11 8.68
N ALA A 231 -9.35 13.60 9.17
CA ALA A 231 -9.69 13.66 10.60
C ALA A 231 -9.47 12.33 11.38
N LYS A 232 -9.76 11.19 10.74
CA LYS A 232 -9.63 9.85 11.35
C LYS A 232 -8.24 9.23 11.21
N GLU A 233 -7.38 9.84 10.39
CA GLU A 233 -6.07 9.34 9.96
C GLU A 233 -4.96 10.39 10.19
N PHE A 234 -5.16 11.23 11.20
CA PHE A 234 -4.25 12.29 11.64
C PHE A 234 -3.83 12.05 13.09
N ASP A 235 -2.54 12.23 13.40
CA ASP A 235 -1.97 12.15 14.75
C ASP A 235 -1.34 13.51 15.13
N VAL A 236 -1.92 14.17 16.14
CA VAL A 236 -1.56 15.55 16.56
C VAL A 236 -0.19 15.64 17.25
N ALA A 237 0.23 14.59 17.95
CA ALA A 237 1.43 14.57 18.78
C ALA A 237 2.21 13.26 18.58
N PRO A 238 3.54 13.26 18.79
CA PRO A 238 4.32 12.03 18.84
C PRO A 238 3.82 11.11 19.96
N TYR A 239 3.88 9.80 19.76
CA TYR A 239 3.46 8.83 20.77
C TYR A 239 4.23 7.51 20.73
N ILE A 240 4.37 6.93 21.92
CA ILE A 240 4.86 5.57 22.12
C ILE A 240 3.66 4.63 22.07
N HIS A 241 3.61 3.77 21.04
CA HIS A 241 2.57 2.76 20.89
C HIS A 241 3.06 1.43 21.51
N LEU A 242 2.39 0.96 22.56
CA LEU A 242 2.67 -0.33 23.19
C LEU A 242 1.50 -1.30 22.97
N ASP A 243 1.84 -2.54 22.66
CA ASP A 243 0.87 -3.62 22.56
C ASP A 243 0.34 -4.08 23.94
N LYS A 244 -0.62 -5.00 23.94
CA LYS A 244 -1.17 -5.62 25.17
C LYS A 244 -0.14 -6.30 26.09
N ASN A 245 1.08 -6.55 25.61
CA ASN A 245 2.18 -7.15 26.38
C ASN A 245 3.23 -6.10 26.81
N GLY A 246 3.00 -4.81 26.51
CA GLY A 246 3.93 -3.72 26.77
C GLY A 246 5.06 -3.56 25.74
N LYS A 247 5.02 -4.29 24.61
CA LYS A 247 6.06 -4.21 23.56
C LYS A 247 5.83 -3.04 22.62
N ARG A 248 6.91 -2.39 22.19
CA ARG A 248 6.86 -1.28 21.25
C ARG A 248 6.41 -1.72 19.85
N ARG A 249 5.57 -0.87 19.24
CA ARG A 249 5.17 -0.91 17.83
C ARG A 249 5.57 0.38 17.12
N TRP A 250 5.90 0.23 15.83
CA TRP A 250 6.25 1.27 14.88
C TRP A 250 5.38 1.12 13.63
N SER A 251 4.48 2.09 13.39
CA SER A 251 3.52 2.04 12.27
C SER A 251 3.54 3.30 11.40
N ASP A 252 3.54 4.47 12.02
CA ASP A 252 3.38 5.78 11.37
C ASP A 252 4.50 6.74 11.81
N PHE A 253 4.73 7.85 11.10
CA PHE A 253 5.84 8.77 11.38
C PHE A 253 5.87 9.24 12.85
N MET A 254 4.71 9.60 13.40
CA MET A 254 4.55 10.05 14.79
C MET A 254 4.75 8.94 15.84
N THR A 255 4.94 7.68 15.42
CA THR A 255 5.36 6.57 16.30
C THR A 255 6.87 6.38 16.35
N GLY A 256 7.62 7.05 15.46
CA GLY A 256 9.06 6.95 15.35
C GLY A 256 9.81 7.86 16.33
N ASN A 257 10.99 7.40 16.75
CA ASN A 257 11.86 8.08 17.72
C ASN A 257 12.30 9.47 17.25
N TYR A 258 12.43 9.71 15.94
CA TYR A 258 12.77 11.03 15.39
C TYR A 258 11.78 12.09 15.87
N SER A 259 10.48 11.81 15.68
CA SER A 259 9.40 12.72 16.06
C SER A 259 9.36 12.99 17.57
N TRP A 260 9.68 11.98 18.39
CA TRP A 260 9.77 12.13 19.84
C TRP A 260 10.99 12.98 20.24
N ARG A 261 12.19 12.67 19.74
CA ARG A 261 13.42 13.42 20.03
C ARG A 261 13.30 14.88 19.62
N HIS A 262 12.80 15.15 18.42
CA HIS A 262 12.66 16.51 17.89
C HIS A 262 11.61 17.31 18.66
N ALA A 263 10.50 16.67 19.08
CA ALA A 263 9.54 17.32 19.97
C ALA A 263 10.12 17.62 21.35
N THR A 264 10.94 16.74 21.92
CA THR A 264 11.68 17.00 23.17
C THR A 264 12.65 18.17 22.98
N GLN A 265 13.48 18.14 21.94
CA GLN A 265 14.43 19.21 21.63
C GLN A 265 13.75 20.58 21.44
N ILE A 266 12.62 20.64 20.71
CA ILE A 266 11.88 21.90 20.50
C ILE A 266 11.37 22.49 21.83
N TYR A 267 10.97 21.64 22.78
CA TYR A 267 10.57 22.09 24.12
C TYR A 267 11.77 22.52 24.98
N GLU A 268 12.87 21.78 24.93
CA GLU A 268 14.10 22.11 25.67
C GLU A 268 14.75 23.40 25.16
N ASP A 269 14.79 23.61 23.84
CA ASP A 269 15.24 24.84 23.19
C ASP A 269 14.34 26.05 23.56
N ASN A 270 13.02 25.82 23.71
CA ASN A 270 12.06 26.86 24.07
C ASN A 270 10.81 26.31 24.78
N PRO A 271 10.72 26.40 26.12
CA PRO A 271 9.57 25.90 26.89
C PRO A 271 8.22 26.56 26.54
N THR A 272 8.19 27.72 25.88
CA THR A 272 6.93 28.33 25.41
C THR A 272 6.25 27.51 24.29
N MET A 273 6.95 26.50 23.74
CA MET A 273 6.43 25.49 22.81
C MET A 273 5.50 24.46 23.47
N GLN A 274 5.34 24.49 24.80
CA GLN A 274 4.38 23.62 25.48
C GLN A 274 2.97 23.77 24.89
N GLY A 275 2.28 22.63 24.73
CA GLY A 275 0.99 22.51 24.07
C GLY A 275 1.03 22.56 22.54
N ALA A 276 2.15 22.95 21.91
CA ALA A 276 2.22 23.05 20.45
C ALA A 276 2.14 21.68 19.75
N MET A 277 1.59 21.68 18.54
CA MET A 277 1.51 20.54 17.65
C MET A 277 2.81 20.43 16.83
N TYR A 278 3.55 19.33 16.98
CA TYR A 278 4.73 19.05 16.16
C TYR A 278 4.30 18.67 14.73
N CYS A 279 4.78 19.40 13.72
CA CYS A 279 4.46 19.17 12.31
C CYS A 279 5.73 18.95 11.47
N PRO A 280 6.22 17.70 11.39
CA PRO A 280 7.39 17.36 10.59
C PRO A 280 7.03 17.28 9.10
N VAL A 281 7.76 18.01 8.28
CA VAL A 281 7.61 18.05 6.83
C VAL A 281 8.38 16.88 6.20
N ILE A 282 7.71 16.15 5.32
CA ILE A 282 8.27 15.04 4.55
C ILE A 282 8.35 15.50 3.09
N LEU A 283 9.56 15.51 2.55
CA LEU A 283 9.86 15.87 1.18
C LEU A 283 10.12 14.61 0.35
N GLY A 284 10.02 14.73 -0.97
CA GLY A 284 10.54 13.72 -1.88
C GLY A 284 10.77 14.28 -3.27
N ALA A 285 11.88 13.92 -3.89
CA ALA A 285 12.25 14.33 -5.23
C ALA A 285 12.74 13.10 -6.00
N ASP A 286 12.34 13.01 -7.27
CA ASP A 286 12.85 12.02 -8.22
C ASP A 286 12.62 12.56 -9.63
N LYS A 287 13.55 12.28 -10.54
CA LYS A 287 13.47 12.74 -11.93
C LYS A 287 12.71 11.72 -12.77
N THR A 288 11.71 12.17 -13.53
CA THR A 288 10.86 11.29 -14.32
C THR A 288 10.79 11.69 -15.80
N THR A 289 11.00 10.72 -16.69
CA THR A 289 10.85 10.86 -18.15
C THR A 289 9.39 10.70 -18.55
N VAL A 290 8.90 11.53 -19.47
CA VAL A 290 7.49 11.50 -19.94
C VAL A 290 7.32 11.01 -21.37
N SER A 291 8.36 11.08 -22.20
CA SER A 291 8.34 10.66 -23.61
C SER A 291 8.85 9.21 -23.78
N VAL A 292 7.95 8.23 -23.81
CA VAL A 292 8.29 6.83 -24.10
C VAL A 292 8.71 6.69 -25.57
N GLY A 293 9.87 6.06 -25.81
CA GLY A 293 10.38 5.77 -27.16
C GLY A 293 11.42 6.78 -27.68
N THR A 294 11.28 8.07 -27.38
CA THR A 294 12.25 9.12 -27.79
C THR A 294 13.10 9.67 -26.64
N GLY A 295 12.65 9.58 -25.38
CA GLY A 295 13.46 9.88 -24.19
C GLY A 295 13.90 11.33 -23.98
N HIS A 296 13.47 12.29 -24.81
CA HIS A 296 14.01 13.65 -24.80
C HIS A 296 13.44 14.59 -23.71
N VAL A 297 12.28 14.29 -23.12
CA VAL A 297 11.60 15.15 -22.14
C VAL A 297 11.58 14.51 -20.75
N GLU A 298 12.21 15.21 -19.81
CA GLU A 298 12.30 14.86 -18.39
C GLU A 298 11.80 16.03 -17.54
N TYR A 299 11.24 15.73 -16.38
CA TYR A 299 10.88 16.71 -15.34
C TYR A 299 11.39 16.24 -13.98
N HIS A 300 11.76 17.17 -13.11
CA HIS A 300 12.20 16.88 -11.74
C HIS A 300 11.21 17.46 -10.72
N PRO A 301 10.08 16.79 -10.46
CA PRO A 301 9.11 17.23 -9.46
C PRO A 301 9.63 17.08 -8.02
N LEU A 302 9.36 18.09 -7.19
CA LEU A 302 9.48 18.06 -5.74
C LEU A 302 8.10 17.89 -5.12
N TYR A 303 7.96 16.97 -4.16
CA TYR A 303 6.74 16.66 -3.43
C TYR A 303 6.86 17.01 -1.95
N LEU A 304 5.74 17.34 -1.32
CA LEU A 304 5.60 17.62 0.10
C LEU A 304 4.43 16.86 0.73
N SER A 305 4.62 16.48 1.99
CA SER A 305 3.66 15.85 2.89
C SER A 305 4.03 16.18 4.34
N ILE A 306 3.22 15.77 5.33
CA ILE A 306 3.49 16.01 6.77
C ILE A 306 3.38 14.72 7.60
N GLY A 307 4.24 14.52 8.60
CA GLY A 307 4.31 13.28 9.39
C GLY A 307 3.05 12.98 10.20
N ASN A 308 2.26 14.01 10.52
CA ASN A 308 0.97 13.87 11.22
C ASN A 308 -0.05 12.99 10.46
N LEU A 309 0.05 12.90 9.14
CA LEU A 309 -0.77 11.96 8.37
C LEU A 309 -0.33 10.52 8.64
N ARG A 310 -1.27 9.65 9.01
CA ARG A 310 -1.00 8.21 9.04
C ARG A 310 -0.66 7.71 7.64
N ASN A 311 0.12 6.65 7.58
CA ASN A 311 0.70 6.15 6.35
C ASN A 311 -0.38 5.66 5.36
N SER A 312 -1.56 5.27 5.83
CA SER A 312 -2.74 5.00 4.98
C SER A 312 -3.24 6.26 4.25
N ALA A 313 -3.46 7.37 4.95
CA ALA A 313 -3.87 8.65 4.36
C ALA A 313 -2.82 9.21 3.40
N ARG A 314 -1.53 9.12 3.76
CA ARG A 314 -0.40 9.55 2.94
C ARG A 314 -0.31 8.80 1.61
N ARG A 315 -0.46 7.46 1.64
CA ARG A 315 -0.44 6.61 0.43
C ARG A 315 -1.74 6.67 -0.37
N GLY A 316 -2.86 7.02 0.26
CA GLY A 316 -4.15 7.13 -0.39
C GLY A 316 -4.21 8.23 -1.46
N HIS A 317 -5.17 8.08 -2.39
CA HIS A 317 -5.43 9.06 -3.45
C HIS A 317 -6.15 10.34 -2.96
N ARG A 318 -6.05 10.70 -1.67
CA ARG A 318 -6.71 11.86 -1.03
C ARG A 318 -5.81 13.10 -0.92
N ASN A 319 -4.90 13.30 -1.86
CA ASN A 319 -3.91 14.41 -1.83
C ASN A 319 -3.06 14.55 -0.54
N GLY A 320 -2.79 13.45 0.17
CA GLY A 320 -1.83 13.46 1.30
C GLY A 320 -0.37 13.73 0.90
N VAL A 321 -0.07 13.75 -0.41
CA VAL A 321 1.24 14.11 -0.99
C VAL A 321 1.00 14.98 -2.21
N ILE A 322 1.59 16.18 -2.21
CA ILE A 322 1.29 17.26 -3.16
C ILE A 322 2.58 17.68 -3.88
N PRO A 323 2.59 17.82 -5.22
CA PRO A 323 3.75 18.37 -5.93
C PRO A 323 3.86 19.87 -5.64
N ILE A 324 4.98 20.29 -5.03
CA ILE A 324 5.27 21.68 -4.65
C ILE A 324 6.36 22.33 -5.49
N GLY A 325 7.05 21.58 -6.36
CA GLY A 325 8.09 22.15 -7.20
C GLY A 325 8.30 21.36 -8.49
N PHE A 326 8.84 22.04 -9.50
CA PHE A 326 9.50 21.47 -10.66
C PHE A 326 10.89 22.10 -10.74
N LEU A 327 11.89 21.34 -10.32
CA LEU A 327 13.27 21.76 -10.21
C LEU A 327 13.92 21.83 -11.60
N ALA A 328 14.85 22.76 -11.76
CA ALA A 328 15.61 22.90 -12.99
C ALA A 328 16.46 21.65 -13.28
N ILE A 329 16.56 21.28 -14.56
CA ILE A 329 17.46 20.23 -15.04
C ILE A 329 18.47 20.89 -15.99
N PRO A 330 19.65 21.33 -15.51
CA PRO A 330 20.69 21.85 -16.37
C PRO A 330 21.10 20.83 -17.44
N LYS A 331 21.11 21.29 -18.69
CA LYS A 331 21.66 20.58 -19.83
C LYS A 331 22.93 21.29 -20.28
N SER A 332 23.88 20.53 -20.81
CA SER A 332 25.13 21.01 -21.36
C SER A 332 25.51 20.15 -22.56
N ASP A 333 26.51 20.59 -23.33
CA ASP A 333 27.10 19.77 -24.37
C ASP A 333 27.82 18.55 -23.77
N ARG A 334 27.83 17.44 -24.52
CA ARG A 334 28.30 16.12 -24.07
C ARG A 334 29.73 16.12 -23.49
N HIS A 335 30.61 17.02 -23.91
CA HIS A 335 31.97 17.10 -23.35
C HIS A 335 31.99 17.63 -21.89
N TYR A 336 30.93 18.29 -21.43
CA TYR A 336 30.77 18.72 -20.03
C TYR A 336 30.08 17.68 -19.13
N ASP A 337 29.56 16.56 -19.64
CA ASP A 337 28.86 15.54 -18.82
C ASP A 337 29.72 15.05 -17.64
N ASN A 338 31.02 14.98 -17.86
CA ASN A 338 32.03 14.56 -16.88
C ASN A 338 32.83 15.70 -16.26
N ASP A 339 32.54 16.97 -16.58
CA ASP A 339 33.22 18.14 -16.00
C ASP A 339 32.87 18.27 -14.50
N PRO A 340 33.87 18.26 -13.59
CA PRO A 340 33.65 18.48 -12.16
C PRO A 340 32.90 19.79 -11.86
N LYS A 341 33.16 20.89 -12.60
CA LYS A 341 32.49 22.18 -12.41
C LYS A 341 31.01 22.09 -12.74
N PHE A 342 30.64 21.42 -13.83
CA PHE A 342 29.24 21.24 -14.20
C PHE A 342 28.50 20.30 -13.24
N ARG A 343 29.17 19.25 -12.77
CA ARG A 343 28.64 18.34 -11.74
C ARG A 343 28.37 19.08 -10.43
N LEU A 344 29.31 19.93 -9.99
CA LEU A 344 29.17 20.76 -8.80
C LEU A 344 28.05 21.80 -8.97
N PHE A 345 28.02 22.51 -10.09
CA PHE A 345 26.96 23.48 -10.41
C PHE A 345 25.56 22.87 -10.31
N LYS A 346 25.35 21.66 -10.83
CA LYS A 346 24.08 20.94 -10.71
C LYS A 346 23.68 20.69 -9.24
N LYS A 347 24.63 20.32 -8.37
CA LYS A 347 24.36 20.14 -6.93
C LYS A 347 24.05 21.46 -6.24
N GLN A 348 24.82 22.52 -6.52
CA GLN A 348 24.61 23.84 -5.93
C GLN A 348 23.25 24.43 -6.33
N LEU A 349 22.90 24.41 -7.62
CA LEU A 349 21.59 24.84 -8.11
C LEU A 349 20.44 24.07 -7.44
N TYR A 350 20.60 22.75 -7.29
CA TYR A 350 19.62 21.91 -6.61
C TYR A 350 19.40 22.34 -5.15
N HIS A 351 20.47 22.52 -4.37
CA HIS A 351 20.37 22.97 -2.96
C HIS A 351 19.82 24.38 -2.81
N SER A 352 20.28 25.35 -3.62
CA SER A 352 19.74 26.71 -3.62
C SER A 352 18.27 26.75 -4.00
N SER A 353 17.83 25.89 -4.94
CA SER A 353 16.42 25.76 -5.31
C SER A 353 15.57 25.22 -4.15
N LEU A 354 16.03 24.18 -3.45
CA LEU A 354 15.33 23.65 -2.28
C LEU A 354 15.24 24.70 -1.15
N SER A 355 16.34 25.39 -0.85
CA SER A 355 16.36 26.45 0.18
C SER A 355 15.38 27.60 -0.16
N ALA A 356 15.40 28.07 -1.41
CA ALA A 356 14.49 29.12 -1.87
C ALA A 356 13.00 28.70 -1.85
N ILE A 357 12.68 27.45 -2.21
CA ILE A 357 11.30 26.94 -2.15
C ILE A 357 10.82 26.85 -0.69
N LEU A 358 11.65 26.28 0.20
CA LEU A 358 11.27 25.97 1.59
C LEU A 358 11.36 27.16 2.54
N SER A 359 11.88 28.31 2.09
CA SER A 359 12.15 29.49 2.92
C SER A 359 10.94 30.00 3.72
N SER A 360 9.71 29.84 3.19
CA SER A 360 8.48 30.26 3.88
C SER A 360 8.16 29.46 5.14
N LEU A 361 8.74 28.26 5.30
CA LEU A 361 8.58 27.44 6.51
C LEU A 361 9.41 27.95 7.69
N ARG A 362 10.54 28.62 7.43
CA ARG A 362 11.56 28.96 8.43
C ARG A 362 11.01 29.72 9.66
N PRO A 363 10.11 30.72 9.54
CA PRO A 363 9.52 31.39 10.71
C PRO A 363 8.73 30.42 11.60
N GLY A 364 7.93 29.54 10.98
CA GLY A 364 7.12 28.51 11.65
C GLY A 364 7.92 27.41 12.35
N MET A 365 9.23 27.33 12.11
CA MET A 365 10.13 26.39 12.81
C MET A 365 10.64 26.93 14.16
N THR A 366 10.54 28.24 14.40
CA THR A 366 11.02 28.91 15.63
C THR A 366 9.92 29.58 16.43
N VAL A 367 8.79 29.90 15.82
CA VAL A 367 7.61 30.48 16.46
C VAL A 367 6.39 29.70 15.98
N PRO A 368 5.52 29.17 16.88
CA PRO A 368 4.33 28.47 16.45
C PRO A 368 3.37 29.36 15.65
N ILE A 369 2.78 28.81 14.60
CA ILE A 369 1.76 29.46 13.78
C ILE A 369 0.40 28.80 14.02
N ILE A 370 -0.68 29.57 13.94
CA ILE A 370 -2.02 29.04 14.22
C ILE A 370 -2.59 28.40 12.95
N ARG A 371 -3.00 27.14 13.04
CA ARG A 371 -3.57 26.38 11.92
C ARG A 371 -4.81 25.62 12.35
N ARG A 372 -5.85 25.67 11.50
CA ARG A 372 -7.00 24.76 11.59
C ARG A 372 -6.58 23.37 11.14
N CYS A 373 -6.90 22.37 11.93
CA CYS A 373 -6.55 20.96 11.75
C CYS A 373 -7.74 20.15 11.18
N PRO A 374 -7.54 18.87 10.79
CA PRO A 374 -8.58 18.08 10.12
C PRO A 374 -9.82 17.79 10.97
N ASP A 375 -9.73 17.94 12.29
CA ASP A 375 -10.82 17.83 13.24
C ASP A 375 -11.61 19.15 13.45
N GLY A 376 -11.27 20.20 12.68
CA GLY A 376 -11.91 21.51 12.71
C GLY A 376 -11.35 22.47 13.77
N HIS A 377 -10.51 21.99 14.70
CA HIS A 377 -9.91 22.80 15.76
C HIS A 377 -8.67 23.59 15.29
N PHE A 378 -8.43 24.75 15.89
CA PHE A 378 -7.16 25.45 15.75
C PHE A 378 -6.13 24.90 16.74
N ARG A 379 -4.87 24.89 16.31
CA ARG A 379 -3.71 24.53 17.14
C ARG A 379 -2.54 25.46 16.84
N ARG A 380 -1.69 25.67 17.85
CA ARG A 380 -0.36 26.28 17.70
C ARG A 380 0.57 25.22 17.07
N VAL A 381 0.99 25.40 15.82
CA VAL A 381 1.78 24.43 15.05
C VAL A 381 3.22 24.88 14.92
N VAL A 382 4.17 24.00 15.22
CA VAL A 382 5.60 24.20 14.96
C VAL A 382 6.08 23.28 13.84
N TYR A 383 6.71 23.85 12.82
CA TYR A 383 7.26 23.11 11.69
C TYR A 383 8.65 22.55 11.99
N ASP A 384 8.97 21.45 11.33
CA ASP A 384 10.29 20.84 11.33
C ASP A 384 10.57 20.15 9.99
N LEU A 385 11.84 19.96 9.61
CA LEU A 385 12.17 19.14 8.44
C LEU A 385 12.38 17.70 8.90
N GLY A 386 11.41 16.82 8.59
CA GLY A 386 11.31 15.49 9.18
C GLY A 386 11.98 14.38 8.39
N ALA A 387 11.71 14.31 7.08
CA ALA A 387 12.34 13.31 6.22
C ALA A 387 12.41 13.73 4.74
N PHE A 388 13.31 13.09 4.00
CA PHE A 388 13.44 13.21 2.55
C PHE A 388 13.45 11.83 1.89
N ILE A 389 12.48 11.60 1.01
CA ILE A 389 12.32 10.40 0.18
C ILE A 389 13.13 10.60 -1.12
N ALA A 390 14.20 9.82 -1.26
CA ALA A 390 15.14 9.92 -2.37
C ALA A 390 15.75 8.55 -2.67
N ASP A 391 16.10 8.29 -3.93
CA ASP A 391 16.87 7.10 -4.32
C ASP A 391 18.36 7.27 -3.96
N TYR A 392 19.24 6.32 -4.32
CA TYR A 392 20.67 6.45 -3.93
C TYR A 392 21.40 7.63 -4.62
N PRO A 393 21.38 7.78 -5.97
CA PRO A 393 21.87 8.98 -6.65
C PRO A 393 21.38 10.30 -6.05
N GLU A 394 20.09 10.40 -5.75
CA GLU A 394 19.50 11.62 -5.19
C GLU A 394 19.93 11.83 -3.72
N GLN A 395 20.07 10.76 -2.92
CA GLN A 395 20.68 10.82 -1.58
C GLN A 395 22.14 11.31 -1.62
N VAL A 396 22.92 10.94 -2.64
CA VAL A 396 24.29 11.44 -2.85
C VAL A 396 24.29 12.94 -3.14
N TYR A 397 23.37 13.42 -3.97
CA TYR A 397 23.16 14.86 -4.21
C TYR A 397 22.77 15.60 -2.92
N LEU A 398 21.78 15.09 -2.19
CA LEU A 398 21.23 15.69 -0.97
C LEU A 398 22.26 15.82 0.16
N SER A 399 23.04 14.77 0.43
CA SER A 399 24.04 14.80 1.51
C SER A 399 25.37 15.44 1.13
N GLY A 400 25.61 15.74 -0.15
CA GLY A 400 26.93 16.19 -0.60
C GLY A 400 28.04 15.13 -0.45
N VAL A 401 27.69 13.85 -0.30
CA VAL A 401 28.70 12.79 -0.26
C VAL A 401 29.24 12.47 -1.66
N VAL A 402 30.35 11.75 -1.69
CA VAL A 402 30.96 11.21 -2.91
C VAL A 402 30.22 9.94 -3.33
N GLN A 403 30.02 9.75 -4.64
CA GLN A 403 29.37 8.54 -5.17
C GLN A 403 30.18 7.29 -4.82
N GLY A 404 29.50 6.24 -4.35
CA GLY A 404 30.12 5.03 -3.79
C GLY A 404 30.14 4.99 -2.26
N TRP A 405 29.98 6.14 -1.59
CA TRP A 405 29.88 6.21 -0.13
C TRP A 405 28.45 6.03 0.38
N CYS A 406 28.32 5.63 1.64
CA CYS A 406 27.05 5.70 2.36
C CYS A 406 26.74 7.14 2.78
N SER A 407 25.51 7.58 2.54
CA SER A 407 24.99 8.91 2.94
C SER A 407 24.59 9.00 4.42
N ARG A 408 24.48 7.86 5.13
CA ARG A 408 24.03 7.77 6.53
C ARG A 408 25.15 7.38 7.52
N CYS A 409 26.16 6.63 7.09
CA CYS A 409 27.30 6.25 7.92
C CYS A 409 28.64 6.49 7.22
N ARG A 410 29.73 6.41 7.99
CA ARG A 410 31.10 6.70 7.53
C ARG A 410 31.87 5.46 7.07
N ALA A 411 31.18 4.38 6.70
CA ALA A 411 31.84 3.19 6.17
C ALA A 411 32.57 3.55 4.87
N PRO A 412 33.84 3.13 4.71
CA PRO A 412 34.64 3.49 3.53
C PRO A 412 34.02 2.88 2.28
N ALA A 413 34.03 3.61 1.16
CA ALA A 413 33.45 3.14 -0.10
C ALA A 413 34.05 1.82 -0.63
N SER A 414 35.27 1.47 -0.21
CA SER A 414 35.93 0.20 -0.52
C SER A 414 35.49 -0.97 0.38
N ASN A 415 34.98 -0.72 1.59
CA ASN A 415 34.55 -1.74 2.55
C ASN A 415 33.27 -1.29 3.29
N LEU A 416 32.13 -1.32 2.59
CA LEU A 416 30.86 -0.91 3.18
C LEU A 416 30.30 -1.91 4.21
N ASP A 417 30.90 -3.09 4.38
CA ASP A 417 30.55 -4.01 5.48
C ASP A 417 31.16 -3.59 6.83
N GLU A 418 32.05 -2.60 6.85
CA GLU A 418 32.64 -2.09 8.09
C GLU A 418 31.61 -1.40 8.98
N SER A 419 31.60 -1.76 10.26
CA SER A 419 30.75 -1.11 11.26
C SER A 419 31.25 0.32 11.54
N ALA A 420 30.62 1.29 10.89
CA ALA A 420 30.99 2.70 11.00
C ALA A 420 29.92 3.56 11.71
N PRO A 421 30.33 4.63 12.41
CA PRO A 421 29.39 5.57 13.03
C PRO A 421 28.55 6.31 11.97
N ARG A 422 27.40 6.84 12.42
CA ARG A 422 26.56 7.71 11.59
C ARG A 422 27.28 9.00 11.20
N ARG A 423 26.93 9.55 10.04
CA ARG A 423 27.24 10.95 9.67
C ARG A 423 26.33 11.88 10.47
N SER A 424 26.77 13.12 10.69
CA SER A 424 25.96 14.17 11.30
C SER A 424 26.48 15.54 10.92
N ARG A 425 25.58 16.51 10.77
CA ARG A 425 25.88 17.91 10.44
C ARG A 425 26.95 18.49 11.36
N HIS A 426 26.94 18.16 12.65
CA HIS A 426 27.94 18.64 13.60
C HIS A 426 29.36 18.15 13.25
N LEU A 427 29.52 16.85 13.03
CA LEU A 427 30.81 16.24 12.69
C LEU A 427 31.28 16.72 11.31
N ASP A 428 30.38 16.74 10.32
CA ASP A 428 30.69 17.17 8.97
C ASP A 428 31.11 18.66 8.94
N THR A 429 30.50 19.52 9.77
CA THR A 429 30.96 20.93 9.98
C THR A 429 32.38 21.00 10.57
N VAL A 430 32.70 20.14 11.54
CA VAL A 430 34.04 20.08 12.15
C VAL A 430 35.08 19.59 11.13
N LEU A 431 34.75 18.59 10.32
CA LEU A 431 35.64 18.07 9.27
C LEU A 431 35.89 19.10 8.18
N LEU A 432 34.84 19.76 7.66
CA LEU A 432 34.96 20.83 6.67
C LEU A 432 35.89 21.95 7.15
N LYS A 433 35.77 22.36 8.42
CA LYS A 433 36.65 23.38 9.01
C LYS A 433 38.08 22.89 9.27
N GLN A 434 38.27 21.61 9.61
CA GLN A 434 39.59 21.05 9.91
C GLN A 434 40.43 20.81 8.65
N TYR A 435 39.78 20.61 7.50
CA TYR A 435 40.40 20.30 6.21
C TYR A 435 40.00 21.30 5.11
N GLU A 436 39.70 22.55 5.49
CA GLU A 436 39.26 23.62 4.57
C GLU A 436 40.28 23.88 3.45
N ASP A 437 41.58 23.71 3.75
CA ASP A 437 42.69 23.85 2.80
C ASP A 437 43.01 22.55 2.01
N ASP A 438 42.41 21.39 2.36
CA ASP A 438 42.67 20.10 1.71
C ASP A 438 41.39 19.28 1.46
N GLY A 439 40.68 19.69 0.41
CA GLY A 439 39.51 18.97 -0.11
C GLY A 439 39.78 17.54 -0.58
N THR A 440 41.04 17.15 -0.81
CA THR A 440 41.41 15.79 -1.19
C THR A 440 41.19 14.84 -0.02
N VAL A 441 41.58 15.24 1.19
CA VAL A 441 41.34 14.47 2.42
C VAL A 441 39.85 14.34 2.71
N LEU A 442 39.06 15.40 2.50
CA LEU A 442 37.60 15.34 2.62
C LEU A 442 36.97 14.35 1.64
N TRP A 443 37.43 14.36 0.39
CA TRP A 443 36.92 13.49 -0.66
C TRP A 443 37.31 12.02 -0.46
N ASP A 444 38.60 11.73 -0.29
CA ASP A 444 39.14 10.36 -0.28
C ASP A 444 38.97 9.63 1.06
N ASN A 445 39.10 10.34 2.20
CA ASN A 445 39.03 9.69 3.52
C ASN A 445 37.65 9.78 4.18
N PHE A 446 36.82 10.75 3.79
CA PHE A 446 35.50 10.98 4.40
C PHE A 446 34.34 10.97 3.41
N GLY A 447 34.60 10.91 2.11
CA GLY A 447 33.57 10.89 1.07
C GLY A 447 32.71 12.14 1.08
N MET A 448 33.30 13.33 1.30
CA MET A 448 32.60 14.61 1.38
C MET A 448 33.01 15.54 0.24
N ASP A 449 32.02 16.13 -0.44
CA ASP A 449 32.24 17.13 -1.50
C ASP A 449 32.20 18.55 -0.89
N GLN A 450 33.37 19.13 -0.64
CA GLN A 450 33.50 20.44 0.02
C GLN A 450 32.79 21.60 -0.71
N GLY A 451 32.50 21.45 -2.01
CA GLY A 451 31.79 22.48 -2.78
C GLY A 451 30.28 22.49 -2.54
N VAL A 452 29.75 21.50 -1.82
CA VAL A 452 28.32 21.27 -1.63
C VAL A 452 27.92 21.64 -0.20
N ILE A 453 27.08 22.68 -0.08
CA ILE A 453 26.42 23.05 1.17
C ILE A 453 25.00 22.49 1.12
N PRO A 454 24.63 21.49 1.95
CA PRO A 454 23.27 20.97 1.97
C PRO A 454 22.25 22.05 2.36
N PHE A 455 21.12 22.11 1.65
CA PHE A 455 20.06 23.11 1.88
C PHE A 455 19.56 23.16 3.34
N THR A 456 19.65 22.04 4.07
CA THR A 456 19.32 21.96 5.50
C THR A 456 20.14 22.91 6.37
N THR A 457 21.27 23.41 5.88
CA THR A 457 22.11 24.39 6.58
C THR A 457 21.35 25.66 6.93
N ASP A 458 20.43 26.10 6.04
CA ASP A 458 19.65 27.33 6.18
C ASP A 458 18.46 27.22 7.16
N PHE A 459 18.16 25.99 7.63
CA PHE A 459 17.01 25.68 8.47
C PHE A 459 17.45 25.24 9.89
N PRO A 460 16.73 25.68 10.95
CA PRO A 460 17.01 25.26 12.32
C PRO A 460 16.70 23.78 12.51
N ARG A 461 17.52 23.07 13.31
CA ARG A 461 17.41 21.64 13.66
C ARG A 461 17.44 20.64 12.49
N ALA A 462 17.54 21.10 11.25
CA ALA A 462 17.61 20.22 10.09
C ALA A 462 19.02 19.62 9.91
N ASP A 463 19.08 18.28 9.88
CA ASP A 463 20.27 17.50 9.54
C ASP A 463 19.92 16.52 8.41
N ILE A 464 20.57 16.70 7.25
CA ILE A 464 20.28 15.89 6.07
C ILE A 464 20.60 14.41 6.25
N HIS A 465 21.53 14.05 7.14
CA HIS A 465 21.89 12.65 7.42
C HIS A 465 20.86 11.95 8.31
N GLU A 466 20.19 12.69 9.20
CA GLU A 466 19.06 12.15 9.97
C GLU A 466 17.80 12.04 9.10
N MET A 467 17.53 13.03 8.23
CA MET A 467 16.31 13.08 7.41
C MET A 467 16.16 11.96 6.35
N MET A 468 17.18 11.18 6.01
CA MET A 468 17.10 10.27 4.86
C MET A 468 16.26 9.01 5.10
N SER A 469 15.05 8.96 4.52
CA SER A 469 14.14 7.83 4.69
C SER A 469 14.64 6.53 4.01
N PRO A 470 14.15 5.34 4.41
CA PRO A 470 14.43 4.09 3.71
C PRO A 470 13.69 4.01 2.36
N ASP A 471 14.33 3.52 1.30
CA ASP A 471 13.69 3.35 -0.01
C ASP A 471 13.58 1.89 -0.45
N LEU A 472 12.43 1.28 -0.16
CA LEU A 472 12.14 -0.12 -0.52
C LEU A 472 12.21 -0.38 -2.02
N LEU A 473 11.93 0.62 -2.87
CA LEU A 473 11.84 0.42 -4.31
C LEU A 473 13.23 0.38 -4.97
N HIS A 474 14.02 1.44 -4.88
CA HIS A 474 15.29 1.49 -5.62
C HIS A 474 16.44 0.83 -4.88
N GLN A 475 16.40 0.75 -3.54
CA GLN A 475 17.43 0.04 -2.77
C GLN A 475 17.15 -1.47 -2.73
N VAL A 476 15.94 -1.88 -2.32
CA VAL A 476 15.66 -3.31 -2.01
C VAL A 476 15.07 -4.08 -3.21
N ILE A 477 14.00 -3.59 -3.83
CA ILE A 477 13.28 -4.34 -4.90
C ILE A 477 14.01 -4.26 -6.24
N LYS A 478 14.21 -3.05 -6.78
CA LYS A 478 14.95 -2.83 -8.04
C LYS A 478 16.46 -3.08 -7.80
N GLY A 479 17.03 -2.56 -6.71
CA GLY A 479 18.45 -2.73 -6.36
C GLY A 479 18.84 -4.16 -5.96
N CYS A 480 18.67 -4.51 -4.67
CA CYS A 480 19.18 -5.76 -4.12
C CYS A 480 18.60 -7.01 -4.79
N PHE A 481 17.29 -7.04 -5.09
CA PHE A 481 16.70 -8.20 -5.74
C PHE A 481 16.96 -8.20 -7.25
N LYS A 482 16.48 -7.22 -8.02
CA LYS A 482 16.50 -7.29 -9.49
C LYS A 482 17.84 -6.93 -10.14
N ASP A 483 18.53 -5.87 -9.71
CA ASP A 483 19.82 -5.41 -10.27
C ASP A 483 21.04 -6.12 -9.69
N MET A 484 20.85 -6.94 -8.64
CA MET A 484 21.93 -7.68 -7.99
C MET A 484 21.61 -9.17 -7.98
N LEU A 485 20.80 -9.69 -7.05
CA LEU A 485 20.66 -11.14 -6.89
C LEU A 485 20.17 -11.86 -8.15
N VAL A 486 19.18 -11.32 -8.87
CA VAL A 486 18.69 -11.95 -10.11
C VAL A 486 19.80 -12.01 -11.15
N ASP A 487 20.48 -10.88 -11.41
CA ASP A 487 21.54 -10.78 -12.42
C ASP A 487 22.75 -11.66 -12.03
N TRP A 488 23.18 -11.66 -10.76
CA TRP A 488 24.25 -12.52 -10.21
C TRP A 488 23.93 -14.02 -10.28
N CYS A 489 22.66 -14.41 -10.13
CA CYS A 489 22.26 -15.81 -10.33
C CYS A 489 22.41 -16.23 -11.80
N PHE A 490 22.23 -15.32 -12.75
CA PHE A 490 22.46 -15.61 -14.17
C PHE A 490 23.94 -15.55 -14.56
N GLU A 491 24.72 -14.65 -13.98
CA GLU A 491 26.19 -14.66 -14.09
C GLU A 491 26.78 -15.98 -13.57
N TYR A 492 26.32 -16.47 -12.42
CA TYR A 492 26.69 -17.79 -11.89
C TYR A 492 26.44 -18.92 -12.90
N LEU A 493 25.26 -18.96 -13.53
CA LEU A 493 24.94 -20.01 -14.50
C LEU A 493 25.87 -19.98 -15.73
N VAL A 494 26.33 -18.79 -16.15
CA VAL A 494 27.32 -18.65 -17.22
C VAL A 494 28.69 -19.15 -16.78
N LEU A 495 29.13 -18.85 -15.55
CA LEU A 495 30.40 -19.33 -15.01
C LEU A 495 30.43 -20.85 -14.81
N GLU A 496 29.35 -21.43 -14.29
CA GLU A 496 29.25 -22.86 -13.96
C GLU A 496 29.04 -23.75 -15.20
N HIS A 497 28.30 -23.28 -16.21
CA HIS A 497 27.90 -24.10 -17.36
C HIS A 497 28.44 -23.64 -18.72
N GLY A 498 29.01 -22.43 -18.79
CA GLY A 498 29.40 -21.78 -20.06
C GLY A 498 28.20 -21.20 -20.82
N GLU A 499 28.45 -20.19 -21.67
CA GLU A 499 27.42 -19.36 -22.30
C GLU A 499 26.31 -20.16 -23.02
N GLU A 500 26.66 -21.17 -23.82
CA GLU A 500 25.67 -21.91 -24.64
C GLU A 500 24.73 -22.76 -23.80
N ALA A 501 25.24 -23.44 -22.76
CA ALA A 501 24.43 -24.25 -21.87
C ALA A 501 23.63 -23.37 -20.90
N ALA A 502 24.26 -22.31 -20.39
CA ALA A 502 23.59 -21.30 -19.57
C ALA A 502 22.41 -20.66 -20.32
N SER A 503 22.56 -20.32 -21.61
CA SER A 503 21.45 -19.77 -22.42
C SER A 503 20.24 -20.73 -22.48
N LYS A 504 20.47 -22.04 -22.61
CA LYS A 504 19.39 -23.05 -22.64
C LYS A 504 18.72 -23.20 -21.28
N ILE A 505 19.49 -23.11 -20.19
CA ILE A 505 18.95 -23.07 -18.82
C ILE A 505 18.12 -21.80 -18.60
N MET A 506 18.58 -20.65 -19.11
CA MET A 506 17.85 -19.39 -19.06
C MET A 506 16.54 -19.43 -19.84
N ASP A 507 16.51 -20.06 -21.01
CA ASP A 507 15.27 -20.30 -21.77
C ASP A 507 14.29 -21.17 -20.95
N ASP A 508 14.76 -22.24 -20.29
CA ASP A 508 13.92 -23.07 -19.44
C ASP A 508 13.40 -22.32 -18.20
N ILE A 509 14.23 -21.49 -17.54
CA ILE A 509 13.79 -20.61 -16.45
C ILE A 509 12.69 -19.66 -16.95
N ASP A 510 12.81 -19.11 -18.16
CA ASP A 510 11.79 -18.26 -18.76
C ASP A 510 10.49 -19.03 -19.07
N TYR A 511 10.57 -20.29 -19.53
CA TYR A 511 9.40 -21.16 -19.68
C TYR A 511 8.75 -21.48 -18.33
N ARG A 512 9.54 -21.80 -17.29
CA ARG A 512 9.06 -22.04 -15.92
C ARG A 512 8.34 -20.82 -15.36
N ILE A 513 8.83 -19.62 -15.61
CA ILE A 513 8.17 -18.37 -15.21
C ILE A 513 6.85 -18.17 -15.99
N ALA A 514 6.81 -18.49 -17.29
CA ALA A 514 5.59 -18.39 -18.10
C ALA A 514 4.50 -19.41 -17.71
N ALA A 515 4.92 -20.61 -17.29
CA ALA A 515 4.06 -21.72 -16.86
C ALA A 515 3.43 -21.52 -15.46
N VAL A 516 3.75 -20.47 -14.72
CA VAL A 516 3.18 -20.21 -13.38
C VAL A 516 1.64 -20.12 -13.43
N PRO A 517 0.91 -20.85 -12.56
CA PRO A 517 -0.55 -20.79 -12.47
C PRO A 517 -1.10 -19.36 -12.31
N PRO A 518 -2.32 -19.09 -12.78
CA PRO A 518 -2.91 -17.76 -12.65
C PRO A 518 -3.33 -17.50 -11.20
N PHE A 519 -2.98 -16.33 -10.66
CA PHE A 519 -3.39 -15.90 -9.32
C PHE A 519 -3.94 -14.46 -9.35
N PRO A 520 -5.01 -14.12 -8.59
CA PRO A 520 -5.55 -12.76 -8.55
C PRO A 520 -4.47 -11.72 -8.16
N GLY A 521 -4.34 -10.65 -8.95
CA GLY A 521 -3.36 -9.58 -8.68
C GLY A 521 -1.89 -9.97 -8.91
N LEU A 522 -1.60 -11.10 -9.56
CA LEU A 522 -0.26 -11.46 -10.00
C LEU A 522 -0.09 -11.19 -11.51
N ARG A 523 0.74 -10.20 -11.86
CA ARG A 523 1.16 -9.95 -13.24
C ARG A 523 1.88 -11.19 -13.80
N ARG A 524 1.50 -11.60 -15.01
CA ARG A 524 2.07 -12.77 -15.70
C ARG A 524 3.16 -12.38 -16.68
N PHE A 525 4.01 -13.36 -17.02
CA PHE A 525 5.15 -13.21 -17.93
C PHE A 525 5.05 -14.22 -19.08
N PRO A 526 4.25 -13.98 -20.13
CA PRO A 526 4.01 -14.95 -21.20
C PRO A 526 5.26 -15.39 -21.98
N HIS A 527 6.33 -14.59 -21.93
CA HIS A 527 7.61 -14.83 -22.60
C HIS A 527 8.79 -14.79 -21.60
N GLY A 528 8.53 -15.12 -20.34
CA GLY A 528 9.52 -15.01 -19.26
C GLY A 528 10.00 -13.58 -19.05
N ARG A 529 11.29 -13.43 -18.74
CA ARG A 529 11.94 -12.18 -18.32
C ARG A 529 12.48 -11.31 -19.47
N ARG A 530 12.32 -11.74 -20.73
CA ARG A 530 12.90 -11.09 -21.92
C ARG A 530 12.13 -9.87 -22.41
N PHE A 531 12.09 -8.81 -21.61
CA PHE A 531 11.48 -7.52 -21.98
C PHE A 531 12.46 -6.34 -21.83
N LYS A 532 12.32 -5.36 -22.74
CA LYS A 532 13.29 -4.25 -22.91
C LYS A 532 13.24 -3.18 -21.81
N GLN A 533 12.14 -3.09 -21.05
CA GLN A 533 11.94 -2.07 -20.02
C GLN A 533 11.25 -2.72 -18.82
N TRP A 534 11.91 -2.69 -17.65
CA TRP A 534 11.38 -3.21 -16.40
C TRP A 534 10.73 -2.09 -15.59
N THR A 535 9.50 -2.29 -15.13
CA THR A 535 8.87 -1.43 -14.14
C THR A 535 9.10 -1.93 -12.70
N GLY A 536 8.76 -1.09 -11.71
CA GLY A 536 8.74 -1.51 -10.31
C GLY A 536 7.81 -2.70 -10.07
N ASP A 537 6.66 -2.74 -10.74
CA ASP A 537 5.68 -3.83 -10.58
C ASP A 537 6.09 -5.13 -11.28
N ASP A 538 6.84 -5.06 -12.39
CA ASP A 538 7.43 -6.27 -12.99
C ASP A 538 8.48 -6.88 -12.05
N SER A 539 9.27 -6.03 -11.40
CA SER A 539 10.25 -6.45 -10.39
C SER A 539 9.53 -7.09 -9.19
N LYS A 540 8.48 -6.44 -8.66
CA LYS A 540 7.62 -6.99 -7.58
C LYS A 540 6.98 -8.32 -7.98
N ALA A 541 6.53 -8.48 -9.23
CA ALA A 541 5.90 -9.71 -9.70
C ALA A 541 6.91 -10.85 -9.88
N LEU A 542 8.11 -10.55 -10.40
CA LEU A 542 9.20 -11.52 -10.50
C LEU A 542 9.60 -12.10 -9.13
N MET A 543 9.70 -11.26 -8.09
CA MET A 543 9.98 -11.71 -6.71
C MET A 543 9.07 -12.84 -6.25
N LYS A 544 7.80 -12.83 -6.68
CA LYS A 544 6.78 -13.81 -6.25
C LYS A 544 6.94 -15.17 -6.91
N VAL A 545 7.74 -15.30 -7.98
CA VAL A 545 7.81 -16.51 -8.82
C VAL A 545 9.22 -17.03 -9.05
N PHE A 546 10.22 -16.15 -8.99
CA PHE A 546 11.61 -16.43 -9.38
C PHE A 546 12.20 -17.64 -8.67
N MET A 547 12.06 -17.71 -7.33
CA MET A 547 12.65 -18.78 -6.53
C MET A 547 12.23 -20.19 -6.97
N ALA A 548 10.97 -20.40 -7.35
CA ALA A 548 10.54 -21.72 -7.81
C ALA A 548 11.08 -22.06 -9.21
N ALA A 549 11.26 -21.06 -10.08
CA ALA A 549 11.81 -21.29 -11.42
C ALA A 549 13.29 -21.70 -11.39
N VAL A 550 14.07 -21.19 -10.42
CA VAL A 550 15.52 -21.40 -10.33
C VAL A 550 15.95 -22.44 -9.28
N ALA A 551 15.01 -23.03 -8.53
CA ALA A 551 15.30 -23.87 -7.35
C ALA A 551 16.22 -25.06 -7.62
N GLU A 552 16.10 -25.68 -8.80
CA GLU A 552 16.91 -26.84 -9.20
C GLU A 552 18.17 -26.49 -10.00
N TYR A 553 18.38 -25.20 -10.31
CA TYR A 553 19.55 -24.70 -11.05
C TYR A 553 20.57 -23.97 -10.16
N LEU A 554 20.19 -23.54 -8.96
CA LEU A 554 21.07 -22.79 -8.04
C LEU A 554 21.50 -23.63 -6.84
N PRO A 555 22.72 -23.42 -6.30
CA PRO A 555 23.17 -24.12 -5.12
C PRO A 555 22.33 -23.73 -3.88
N PRO A 556 22.21 -24.61 -2.87
CA PRO A 556 21.40 -24.38 -1.67
C PRO A 556 21.70 -23.05 -0.96
N GLU A 557 22.95 -22.60 -0.98
CA GLU A 557 23.41 -21.35 -0.36
C GLU A 557 22.87 -20.12 -1.09
N MET A 558 22.86 -20.11 -2.44
CA MET A 558 22.22 -19.05 -3.23
C MET A 558 20.70 -19.03 -3.00
N MET A 559 20.06 -20.19 -2.90
CA MET A 559 18.63 -20.28 -2.58
C MET A 559 18.31 -19.74 -1.19
N LYS A 560 19.14 -20.04 -0.18
CA LYS A 560 19.00 -19.47 1.18
C LYS A 560 19.31 -17.97 1.22
N CYS A 561 20.20 -17.48 0.36
CA CYS A 561 20.47 -16.06 0.17
C CYS A 561 19.23 -15.32 -0.39
N LEU A 562 18.66 -15.83 -1.49
CA LEU A 562 17.40 -15.34 -2.08
C LEU A 562 16.25 -15.37 -1.07
N SER A 563 16.06 -16.50 -0.37
CA SER A 563 15.04 -16.67 0.67
C SER A 563 15.18 -15.63 1.79
N SER A 564 16.41 -15.40 2.26
CA SER A 564 16.67 -14.44 3.35
C SER A 564 16.48 -12.98 2.90
N LEU A 565 16.80 -12.63 1.65
CA LEU A 565 16.47 -11.32 1.10
C LEU A 565 14.95 -11.16 0.95
N LEU A 566 14.23 -12.13 0.39
CA LEU A 566 12.77 -12.02 0.25
C LEU A 566 12.09 -11.94 1.62
N ASP A 567 12.47 -12.76 2.60
CA ASP A 567 11.90 -12.68 3.95
C ASP A 567 12.17 -11.30 4.58
N PHE A 568 13.37 -10.74 4.45
CA PHE A 568 13.64 -9.33 4.77
C PHE A 568 12.69 -8.37 4.03
N CYS A 569 12.57 -8.49 2.70
CA CYS A 569 11.70 -7.62 1.88
C CYS A 569 10.25 -7.63 2.36
N TYR A 570 9.68 -8.77 2.72
CA TYR A 570 8.29 -8.84 3.19
C TYR A 570 8.13 -8.29 4.61
N LEU A 571 9.10 -8.52 5.51
CA LEU A 571 9.11 -7.95 6.86
C LEU A 571 9.18 -6.42 6.87
N VAL A 572 10.12 -5.81 6.14
CA VAL A 572 10.25 -4.33 6.09
C VAL A 572 9.11 -3.63 5.34
N ARG A 573 8.25 -4.41 4.67
CA ARG A 573 7.02 -3.94 4.03
C ARG A 573 5.75 -4.24 4.86
N ARG A 574 5.87 -4.59 6.14
CA ARG A 574 4.70 -4.65 7.03
C ARG A 574 4.16 -3.25 7.32
N SER A 575 2.88 -3.20 7.67
CA SER A 575 2.13 -1.97 8.03
C SER A 575 2.35 -1.51 9.46
N ASP A 576 2.70 -2.45 10.32
CA ASP A 576 3.04 -2.31 11.73
C ASP A 576 4.22 -3.25 11.99
N ILE A 577 5.26 -2.75 12.64
CA ILE A 577 6.48 -3.51 12.98
C ILE A 577 6.62 -3.45 14.50
N ASP A 578 6.65 -4.61 15.14
CA ASP A 578 6.89 -4.74 16.58
C ASP A 578 8.34 -5.18 16.87
N GLU A 579 8.71 -5.20 18.15
CA GLU A 579 10.04 -5.69 18.58
C GLU A 579 10.39 -7.10 18.03
N PRO A 580 9.51 -8.13 18.09
CA PRO A 580 9.71 -9.41 17.41
C PRO A 580 10.00 -9.30 15.90
N ALA A 581 9.22 -8.52 15.15
CA ALA A 581 9.44 -8.32 13.72
C ALA A 581 10.77 -7.60 13.44
N LEU A 582 11.17 -6.64 14.28
CA LEU A 582 12.47 -5.97 14.19
C LEU A 582 13.63 -6.95 14.41
N GLN A 583 13.50 -7.88 15.36
CA GLN A 583 14.47 -8.97 15.58
C GLN A 583 14.53 -9.92 14.37
N GLN A 584 13.38 -10.25 13.76
CA GLN A 584 13.33 -11.06 12.53
C GLN A 584 14.01 -10.35 11.36
N ILE A 585 13.84 -9.03 11.20
CA ILE A 585 14.52 -8.22 10.18
C ILE A 585 16.03 -8.31 10.36
N GLN A 586 16.54 -8.11 11.59
CA GLN A 586 17.97 -8.24 11.89
C GLN A 586 18.51 -9.65 11.62
N ALA A 587 17.73 -10.69 11.94
CA ALA A 587 18.09 -12.08 11.65
C ALA A 587 18.14 -12.37 10.13
N CYS A 588 17.21 -11.82 9.35
CA CYS A 588 17.21 -11.94 7.89
C CYS A 588 18.40 -11.21 7.25
N ILE A 589 18.76 -10.00 7.71
CA ILE A 589 19.99 -9.30 7.30
C ILE A 589 21.21 -10.16 7.60
N SER A 590 21.32 -10.69 8.82
CA SER A 590 22.47 -11.50 9.25
C SER A 590 22.62 -12.78 8.42
N ARG A 591 21.51 -13.48 8.15
CA ARG A 591 21.48 -14.65 7.25
C ARG A 591 21.84 -14.28 5.81
N PHE A 592 21.36 -13.13 5.32
CA PHE A 592 21.67 -12.66 3.98
C PHE A 592 23.17 -12.36 3.82
N HIS A 593 23.79 -11.65 4.75
CA HIS A 593 25.23 -11.39 4.76
C HIS A 593 26.07 -12.67 4.87
N TYR A 594 25.58 -13.70 5.58
CA TYR A 594 26.22 -15.01 5.64
C TYR A 594 26.11 -15.76 4.30
N PHE A 595 24.90 -15.94 3.76
CA PHE A 595 24.70 -16.76 2.57
C PHE A 595 25.19 -16.11 1.28
N ARG A 596 25.22 -14.77 1.17
CA ARG A 596 25.71 -14.10 -0.05
C ARG A 596 27.19 -14.38 -0.36
N GLN A 597 27.98 -14.81 0.63
CA GLN A 597 29.39 -15.21 0.43
C GLN A 597 29.56 -16.27 -0.65
N ILE A 598 28.51 -17.03 -0.96
CA ILE A 598 28.48 -17.96 -2.10
C ILE A 598 28.90 -17.28 -3.41
N PHE A 599 28.49 -16.03 -3.65
CA PHE A 599 28.82 -15.27 -4.87
C PHE A 599 30.31 -14.87 -4.95
N ILE A 600 31.01 -14.78 -3.82
CA ILE A 600 32.48 -14.66 -3.81
C ILE A 600 33.11 -16.02 -4.09
N THR A 601 32.67 -17.08 -3.40
CA THR A 601 33.26 -18.42 -3.59
C THR A 601 33.04 -19.03 -4.97
N THR A 602 32.03 -18.56 -5.72
CA THR A 602 31.77 -18.93 -7.12
C THR A 602 32.35 -17.93 -8.14
N ASN A 603 33.14 -16.94 -7.68
CA ASN A 603 33.77 -15.89 -8.50
C ASN A 603 32.80 -15.00 -9.29
N VAL A 604 31.53 -14.91 -8.87
CA VAL A 604 30.56 -13.96 -9.45
C VAL A 604 30.87 -12.53 -9.00
N ARG A 605 31.33 -12.37 -7.75
CA ARG A 605 31.68 -11.09 -7.12
C ARG A 605 33.06 -11.14 -6.49
N GLU A 606 33.78 -10.02 -6.52
CA GLU A 606 35.00 -9.82 -5.72
C GLU A 606 34.66 -9.24 -4.34
N ASP A 607 33.69 -8.32 -4.27
CA ASP A 607 33.23 -7.65 -3.06
C ASP A 607 31.71 -7.37 -3.06
N PHE A 608 31.23 -6.83 -1.93
CA PHE A 608 29.84 -6.40 -1.70
C PHE A 608 29.70 -4.90 -1.35
N SER A 609 30.70 -4.07 -1.66
CA SER A 609 30.76 -2.63 -1.38
C SER A 609 29.86 -1.81 -2.30
N LEU A 610 28.57 -2.14 -2.30
CA LEU A 610 27.52 -1.50 -3.09
C LEU A 610 26.58 -0.73 -2.16
N PRO A 611 26.46 0.61 -2.27
CA PRO A 611 25.64 1.42 -1.34
C PRO A 611 24.17 1.01 -1.23
N ARG A 612 23.57 0.56 -2.34
CA ARG A 612 22.18 0.05 -2.37
C ARG A 612 22.01 -1.28 -1.60
N LEU A 613 23.08 -2.07 -1.49
CA LEU A 613 23.12 -3.33 -0.73
C LEU A 613 23.39 -3.06 0.74
N HIS A 614 24.40 -2.24 1.01
CA HIS A 614 24.73 -1.77 2.35
C HIS A 614 23.54 -1.08 3.05
N SER A 615 22.65 -0.40 2.31
CA SER A 615 21.52 0.31 2.93
C SER A 615 20.61 -0.59 3.78
N MET A 616 20.58 -1.90 3.50
CA MET A 616 19.83 -2.90 4.28
C MET A 616 20.16 -2.86 5.79
N VAL A 617 21.42 -2.61 6.18
CA VAL A 617 21.83 -2.60 7.59
C VAL A 617 21.25 -1.42 8.38
N HIS A 618 20.81 -0.36 7.70
CA HIS A 618 20.20 0.81 8.33
C HIS A 618 18.69 0.66 8.55
N TYR A 619 18.03 -0.32 7.92
CA TYR A 619 16.58 -0.50 8.04
C TYR A 619 16.07 -0.64 9.48
N PRO A 620 16.69 -1.44 10.38
CA PRO A 620 16.25 -1.54 11.77
C PRO A 620 16.23 -0.19 12.50
N LEU A 621 17.27 0.64 12.31
CA LEU A 621 17.33 1.98 12.89
C LEU A 621 16.31 2.92 12.24
N LEU A 622 16.18 2.90 10.92
CA LEU A 622 15.24 3.75 10.19
C LEU A 622 13.78 3.43 10.54
N ILE A 623 13.45 2.16 10.83
CA ILE A 623 12.13 1.77 11.36
C ILE A 623 11.89 2.38 12.73
N MET A 624 12.89 2.32 13.62
CA MET A 624 12.78 2.90 14.96
C MET A 624 12.66 4.43 14.92
N GLU A 625 13.40 5.12 14.04
CA GLU A 625 13.34 6.57 13.90
C GLU A 625 12.05 7.06 13.22
N PHE A 626 11.53 6.35 12.23
CA PHE A 626 10.49 6.87 11.32
C PHE A 626 9.18 6.08 11.22
N GLY A 627 9.03 4.94 11.90
CA GLY A 627 7.86 4.08 11.72
C GLY A 627 7.99 3.11 10.53
N ALA A 628 6.87 2.56 10.05
CA ALA A 628 6.91 1.55 8.99
C ALA A 628 7.39 2.14 7.63
N PRO A 629 8.41 1.56 6.97
CA PRO A 629 9.05 2.12 5.76
C PRO A 629 8.11 2.38 4.58
N ASN A 630 7.00 1.65 4.49
CA ASN A 630 5.97 1.86 3.47
C ASN A 630 5.43 3.31 3.43
N GLY A 631 5.48 4.04 4.55
CA GLY A 631 5.06 5.43 4.64
C GLY A 631 6.01 6.45 4.02
N LEU A 632 7.27 6.08 3.73
CA LEU A 632 8.34 7.02 3.39
C LEU A 632 9.23 6.51 2.25
N CYS A 633 8.67 5.69 1.37
CA CYS A 633 9.37 5.04 0.26
C CYS A 633 9.01 5.68 -1.09
N SER A 634 9.94 5.67 -2.06
CA SER A 634 9.77 6.29 -3.39
C SER A 634 8.61 5.71 -4.22
N THR A 635 8.03 4.56 -3.83
CA THR A 635 6.73 4.11 -4.37
C THR A 635 5.63 5.18 -4.28
N ILE A 636 5.72 6.08 -3.30
CA ILE A 636 4.79 7.19 -3.10
C ILE A 636 5.00 8.27 -4.16
N THR A 637 6.25 8.67 -4.43
CA THR A 637 6.59 9.64 -5.48
C THR A 637 6.39 9.05 -6.87
N GLU A 638 6.75 7.79 -7.12
CA GLU A 638 6.53 7.08 -8.40
C GLU A 638 5.04 7.02 -8.77
N SER A 639 4.15 6.69 -7.81
CA SER A 639 2.70 6.76 -7.97
C SER A 639 2.22 8.20 -8.26
N ARG A 640 2.74 9.19 -7.52
CA ARG A 640 2.40 10.60 -7.73
C ARG A 640 2.96 11.18 -9.03
N HIS A 641 4.03 10.65 -9.63
CA HIS A 641 4.47 11.02 -10.97
C HIS A 641 3.39 10.72 -12.02
N ILE A 642 2.62 9.64 -11.84
CA ILE A 642 1.53 9.29 -12.77
C ILE A 642 0.50 10.41 -12.80
N THR A 643 0.05 10.90 -11.63
CA THR A 643 -1.00 11.92 -11.53
C THR A 643 -0.50 13.35 -11.71
N ALA A 644 0.72 13.68 -11.27
CA ALA A 644 1.25 15.04 -11.26
C ALA A 644 2.09 15.41 -12.50
N VAL A 645 2.60 14.42 -13.23
CA VAL A 645 3.52 14.63 -14.36
C VAL A 645 3.03 13.91 -15.61
N LYS A 646 2.90 12.57 -15.57
CA LYS A 646 2.63 11.75 -16.77
C LYS A 646 1.19 11.87 -17.29
N LYS A 647 0.18 12.10 -16.44
CA LYS A 647 -1.21 12.40 -16.88
C LYS A 647 -1.34 13.85 -17.39
N PRO A 648 -0.88 14.89 -16.67
CA PRO A 648 -0.88 16.27 -17.17
C PRO A 648 -0.10 16.45 -18.48
N TRP A 649 1.07 15.80 -18.61
CA TRP A 649 1.83 15.79 -19.87
C TRP A 649 0.98 15.23 -21.02
N ARG A 650 0.40 14.04 -20.87
CA ARG A 650 -0.48 13.40 -21.88
C ARG A 650 -1.74 14.21 -22.24
N ARG A 651 -2.16 15.13 -21.37
CA ARG A 651 -3.30 16.05 -21.59
C ARG A 651 -2.88 17.41 -22.18
N SER A 652 -1.58 17.72 -22.17
CA SER A 652 -1.02 18.92 -22.78
C SER A 652 -0.87 18.78 -24.30
N ASN A 653 -0.57 19.87 -24.99
CA ASN A 653 -0.18 19.84 -26.41
C ASN A 653 1.27 19.37 -26.65
N HIS A 654 1.99 18.92 -25.60
CA HIS A 654 3.41 18.53 -25.59
C HIS A 654 4.43 19.61 -26.00
N TRP A 655 4.00 20.84 -26.32
CA TRP A 655 4.87 21.98 -26.62
C TRP A 655 5.03 22.89 -25.40
N GLN A 656 6.28 23.05 -24.92
CA GLN A 656 6.61 23.83 -23.71
C GLN A 656 5.65 23.56 -22.53
N ALA A 657 5.26 22.29 -22.38
CA ALA A 657 4.02 21.90 -21.69
C ALA A 657 3.99 22.16 -20.17
N ILE A 658 5.09 22.58 -19.55
CA ILE A 658 5.17 22.74 -18.09
C ILE A 658 4.05 23.64 -17.55
N SER A 659 3.81 24.81 -18.14
CA SER A 659 2.74 25.74 -17.72
C SER A 659 1.35 25.09 -17.78
N GLN A 660 1.05 24.35 -18.85
CA GLN A 660 -0.20 23.58 -18.99
C GLN A 660 -0.31 22.50 -17.91
N MET A 661 0.78 21.78 -17.61
CA MET A 661 0.82 20.77 -16.55
C MET A 661 0.58 21.37 -15.16
N LEU A 662 1.16 22.53 -14.86
CA LEU A 662 0.95 23.25 -13.60
C LEU A 662 -0.52 23.64 -13.41
N LEU A 663 -1.15 24.21 -14.45
CA LEU A 663 -2.57 24.58 -14.44
C LEU A 663 -3.50 23.36 -14.31
N ILE A 664 -3.21 22.26 -15.01
CA ILE A 664 -3.98 21.01 -14.88
C ILE A 664 -3.91 20.48 -13.44
N ASN A 665 -2.73 20.46 -12.83
CA ASN A 665 -2.55 20.05 -11.43
C ASN A 665 -3.35 20.95 -10.48
N GLN A 666 -3.23 22.28 -10.62
CA GLN A 666 -3.93 23.26 -9.79
C GLN A 666 -5.46 23.10 -9.86
N ARG A 667 -6.02 22.95 -11.07
CA ARG A 667 -7.47 22.79 -11.30
C ARG A 667 -8.00 21.46 -10.74
N VAL A 668 -7.22 20.37 -10.82
CA VAL A 668 -7.58 19.08 -10.18
C VAL A 668 -7.55 19.19 -8.66
N ASP A 669 -6.51 19.79 -8.08
CA ASP A 669 -6.37 19.94 -6.63
C ASP A 669 -7.52 20.78 -6.05
N LYS A 670 -7.88 21.90 -6.70
CA LYS A 670 -9.02 22.75 -6.33
C LYS A 670 -10.36 22.01 -6.34
N LEU A 671 -10.66 21.26 -7.41
CA LEU A 671 -11.88 20.45 -7.51
C LEU A 671 -11.96 19.38 -6.41
N LEU A 672 -10.84 18.75 -6.05
CA LEU A 672 -10.80 17.76 -4.97
C LEU A 672 -10.98 18.41 -3.59
N ALA A 673 -10.37 19.56 -3.34
CA ALA A 673 -10.47 20.27 -2.06
C ALA A 673 -11.88 20.82 -1.80
N LEU A 674 -12.49 21.49 -2.78
CA LEU A 674 -13.90 21.93 -2.68
C LEU A 674 -14.84 20.74 -2.46
N ARG A 675 -14.56 19.61 -3.10
CA ARG A 675 -15.36 18.39 -2.91
C ARG A 675 -15.25 17.82 -1.49
N ALA A 676 -14.10 17.93 -0.82
CA ALA A 676 -13.94 17.49 0.57
C ALA A 676 -14.75 18.38 1.55
N ASP A 677 -14.66 19.71 1.43
CA ASP A 677 -15.49 20.66 2.21
C ASP A 677 -17.00 20.38 2.01
N LEU A 678 -17.45 20.15 0.77
CA LEU A 678 -18.84 19.80 0.48
C LEU A 678 -19.27 18.42 1.00
N VAL A 679 -18.34 17.50 1.24
CA VAL A 679 -18.61 16.21 1.90
C VAL A 679 -18.72 16.38 3.41
N GLU A 680 -17.88 17.23 4.02
CA GLU A 680 -17.96 17.61 5.44
C GLU A 680 -19.28 18.33 5.75
N ARG A 681 -19.70 19.29 4.90
CA ARG A 681 -21.02 19.95 4.95
C ARG A 681 -22.21 19.02 4.68
N GLU A 682 -21.96 17.73 4.51
CA GLU A 682 -22.92 16.70 4.14
C GLU A 682 -23.68 16.93 2.82
N LEU A 683 -23.22 17.83 1.94
CA LEU A 683 -23.89 18.11 0.66
C LEU A 683 -23.57 17.05 -0.41
N LEU A 684 -22.36 16.49 -0.39
CA LEU A 684 -21.92 15.44 -1.31
C LEU A 684 -21.69 14.09 -0.60
N LEU A 685 -21.62 13.02 -1.40
CA LEU A 685 -21.11 11.72 -0.97
C LEU A 685 -19.59 11.64 -1.17
N PRO A 686 -18.84 11.05 -0.22
CA PRO A 686 -17.40 10.82 -0.37
C PRO A 686 -17.11 9.94 -1.59
N LEU A 687 -15.96 10.18 -2.25
CA LEU A 687 -15.48 9.36 -3.36
C LEU A 687 -14.93 8.02 -2.83
N HIS A 688 -15.82 7.07 -2.58
CA HIS A 688 -15.44 5.68 -2.34
C HIS A 688 -15.08 4.99 -3.66
N GLN A 689 -13.86 5.27 -4.13
CA GLN A 689 -13.04 4.40 -4.99
C GLN A 689 -11.70 5.08 -5.31
N PRO A 690 -10.57 4.36 -5.26
CA PRO A 690 -9.41 4.69 -6.08
C PRO A 690 -9.85 4.80 -7.55
N LEU A 691 -9.32 5.77 -8.29
CA LEU A 691 -9.42 5.72 -9.75
C LEU A 691 -8.71 4.42 -10.21
N PRO A 692 -9.33 3.58 -11.07
CA PRO A 692 -8.62 2.48 -11.68
C PRO A 692 -7.35 2.99 -12.36
N ASP A 693 -6.23 2.29 -12.22
CA ASP A 693 -5.08 2.57 -13.07
C ASP A 693 -5.46 2.21 -14.52
N PRO A 694 -5.44 3.17 -15.47
CA PRO A 694 -5.74 2.87 -16.87
C PRO A 694 -4.78 1.85 -17.51
N PHE A 695 -3.65 1.54 -16.86
CA PHE A 695 -2.71 0.52 -17.30
C PHE A 695 -2.96 -0.88 -16.72
N ASP A 696 -3.87 -1.04 -15.76
CA ASP A 696 -4.15 -2.33 -15.11
C ASP A 696 -5.51 -2.92 -15.52
N MET A 697 -5.64 -3.21 -16.82
CA MET A 697 -6.85 -3.82 -17.41
C MET A 697 -7.13 -5.27 -16.92
N GLU A 698 -6.38 -5.80 -15.95
CA GLU A 698 -6.65 -7.11 -15.33
C GLU A 698 -7.28 -7.02 -13.92
N SER A 699 -7.43 -5.82 -13.35
CA SER A 699 -7.82 -5.60 -11.93
C SER A 699 -9.30 -5.83 -11.57
N ASP A 700 -10.08 -6.57 -12.37
CA ASP A 700 -11.48 -6.89 -12.06
C ASP A 700 -11.65 -8.00 -11.00
N ASP A 701 -10.55 -8.69 -10.66
CA ASP A 701 -10.48 -9.84 -9.73
C ASP A 701 -9.91 -9.50 -8.34
N VAL A 702 -9.37 -8.29 -8.14
CA VAL A 702 -8.79 -7.81 -6.87
C VAL A 702 -9.14 -6.35 -6.65
N GLY A 703 -9.39 -5.94 -5.40
CA GLY A 703 -9.54 -4.52 -5.07
C GLY A 703 -9.68 -4.22 -3.58
N ALA A 704 -9.71 -2.94 -3.23
CA ALA A 704 -10.03 -2.49 -1.89
C ALA A 704 -11.52 -2.79 -1.55
N ALA A 705 -11.80 -3.12 -0.29
CA ALA A 705 -13.15 -3.28 0.22
C ALA A 705 -13.45 -2.25 1.31
N ASP A 706 -14.62 -1.61 1.23
CA ASP A 706 -15.16 -0.77 2.29
C ASP A 706 -15.99 -1.65 3.25
N GLY A 707 -15.63 -1.69 4.53
CA GLY A 707 -16.31 -2.47 5.56
C GLY A 707 -15.59 -2.45 6.91
N ASP A 708 -16.23 -3.01 7.93
CA ASP A 708 -15.60 -3.25 9.24
C ASP A 708 -14.45 -4.26 9.12
N CYS A 709 -13.53 -4.25 10.09
CA CYS A 709 -12.36 -5.12 10.08
C CYS A 709 -12.75 -6.57 10.42
N VAL A 710 -12.97 -7.41 9.41
CA VAL A 710 -13.29 -8.84 9.55
C VAL A 710 -12.00 -9.68 9.36
N PRO A 711 -11.72 -10.72 10.17
CA PRO A 711 -10.50 -11.54 10.01
C PRO A 711 -10.38 -12.19 8.63
N SER A 712 -11.45 -12.81 8.15
CA SER A 712 -11.74 -13.09 6.74
C SER A 712 -13.23 -13.44 6.58
N ASP A 713 -13.79 -13.20 5.40
CA ASP A 713 -15.13 -13.64 5.00
C ASP A 713 -15.11 -14.11 3.54
N VAL A 714 -15.76 -15.24 3.22
CA VAL A 714 -15.78 -15.84 1.89
C VAL A 714 -17.22 -16.07 1.42
N VAL A 715 -17.67 -15.26 0.46
CA VAL A 715 -19.08 -15.23 0.01
C VAL A 715 -19.19 -15.63 -1.46
N LEU A 716 -20.22 -16.42 -1.79
CA LEU A 716 -20.57 -16.77 -3.18
C LEU A 716 -20.88 -15.53 -4.03
N ALA A 717 -20.63 -15.62 -5.34
CA ALA A 717 -21.02 -14.56 -6.28
C ALA A 717 -22.54 -14.27 -6.23
N LYS A 718 -22.90 -12.99 -6.35
CA LYS A 718 -24.30 -12.52 -6.29
C LYS A 718 -25.20 -13.13 -7.39
N THR A 719 -24.62 -13.56 -8.51
CA THR A 719 -25.33 -14.13 -9.65
C THR A 719 -25.01 -15.61 -9.77
N ARG A 720 -26.07 -16.45 -9.84
CA ARG A 720 -25.97 -17.90 -10.08
C ARG A 720 -25.53 -18.17 -11.52
N ALA A 721 -24.78 -19.24 -11.74
CA ALA A 721 -24.46 -19.71 -13.08
C ALA A 721 -25.71 -20.31 -13.75
N GLY A 722 -25.99 -19.91 -14.99
CA GLY A 722 -27.03 -20.51 -15.82
C GLY A 722 -26.54 -21.79 -16.52
N GLY A 723 -27.47 -22.62 -16.99
CA GLY A 723 -27.15 -23.82 -17.79
C GLY A 723 -26.75 -25.08 -16.99
N TYR A 724 -26.69 -25.01 -15.66
CA TYR A 724 -26.41 -26.18 -14.80
C TYR A 724 -27.69 -26.92 -14.39
N PRO A 725 -27.63 -28.25 -14.23
CA PRO A 725 -28.69 -29.03 -13.59
C PRO A 725 -29.02 -28.55 -12.18
N ARG A 726 -30.22 -28.90 -11.69
CA ARG A 726 -30.75 -28.38 -10.41
C ARG A 726 -30.77 -29.39 -9.28
N TYR A 727 -30.54 -30.67 -9.57
CA TYR A 727 -30.48 -31.75 -8.59
C TYR A 727 -29.06 -32.32 -8.51
N VAL A 728 -28.73 -32.96 -7.37
CA VAL A 728 -27.35 -33.37 -7.06
C VAL A 728 -26.84 -34.42 -8.04
N ASP A 729 -27.66 -35.41 -8.39
CA ASP A 729 -27.26 -36.53 -9.26
C ASP A 729 -27.08 -36.06 -10.71
N GLU A 730 -28.04 -35.32 -11.26
CA GLU A 730 -27.93 -34.72 -12.60
C GLU A 730 -26.67 -33.83 -12.73
N LEU A 731 -26.35 -33.10 -11.66
CA LEU A 731 -25.16 -32.25 -11.61
C LEU A 731 -23.87 -33.07 -11.51
N ALA A 732 -23.89 -34.17 -10.74
CA ALA A 732 -22.76 -35.10 -10.60
C ALA A 732 -22.38 -35.71 -11.95
N ASP A 733 -23.37 -36.17 -12.72
CA ASP A 733 -23.16 -36.68 -14.08
C ASP A 733 -22.66 -35.58 -15.03
N TYR A 734 -23.30 -34.40 -15.01
CA TYR A 734 -22.96 -33.26 -15.88
C TYR A 734 -21.52 -32.76 -15.70
N ILE A 735 -20.97 -32.83 -14.49
CA ILE A 735 -19.57 -32.42 -14.21
C ILE A 735 -18.59 -33.59 -14.16
N GLY A 736 -19.04 -34.83 -14.38
CA GLY A 736 -18.20 -36.03 -14.31
C GLY A 736 -17.66 -36.34 -12.91
N GLN A 737 -18.44 -36.13 -11.85
CA GLN A 737 -18.05 -36.35 -10.45
C GLN A 737 -19.09 -37.21 -9.71
N PRO A 738 -19.14 -38.54 -9.97
CA PRO A 738 -20.18 -39.43 -9.44
C PRO A 738 -20.17 -39.58 -7.90
N LEU A 739 -19.10 -39.14 -7.23
CA LEU A 739 -19.01 -39.13 -5.76
C LEU A 739 -19.73 -37.93 -5.11
N LEU A 740 -20.16 -36.92 -5.89
CA LEU A 740 -20.77 -35.70 -5.36
C LEU A 740 -21.98 -35.97 -4.43
N PRO A 741 -22.95 -36.86 -4.73
CA PRO A 741 -24.06 -37.12 -3.82
C PRO A 741 -23.61 -37.68 -2.47
N ALA A 742 -22.67 -38.63 -2.47
CA ALA A 742 -22.13 -39.22 -1.24
C ALA A 742 -21.36 -38.20 -0.38
N LEU A 743 -20.62 -37.28 -1.02
CA LEU A 743 -19.90 -36.21 -0.31
C LEU A 743 -20.84 -35.14 0.26
N VAL A 744 -21.95 -34.84 -0.43
CA VAL A 744 -23.01 -33.94 0.10
C VAL A 744 -23.73 -34.59 1.29
N GLN A 745 -24.00 -35.90 1.24
CA GLN A 745 -24.55 -36.63 2.39
C GLN A 745 -23.61 -36.58 3.59
N GLN A 746 -22.33 -36.92 3.41
CA GLN A 746 -21.32 -36.87 4.49
C GLN A 746 -21.25 -35.48 5.13
N PHE A 747 -21.22 -34.41 4.33
CA PHE A 747 -21.22 -33.04 4.82
C PHE A 747 -22.48 -32.71 5.66
N LEU A 748 -23.65 -33.20 5.25
CA LEU A 748 -24.90 -32.99 5.98
C LEU A 748 -24.97 -33.79 7.30
N ASP A 749 -24.39 -34.99 7.31
CA ASP A 749 -24.26 -35.82 8.51
C ASP A 749 -23.35 -35.13 9.53
N GLU A 750 -22.21 -34.60 9.08
CA GLU A 750 -21.23 -33.87 9.91
C GLU A 750 -21.77 -32.52 10.44
N GLN A 751 -22.54 -31.77 9.64
CA GLN A 751 -22.99 -30.42 10.01
C GLN A 751 -24.34 -30.35 10.72
N VAL A 752 -25.24 -31.32 10.49
CA VAL A 752 -26.66 -31.23 10.93
C VAL A 752 -27.19 -32.53 11.53
N GLY A 753 -26.35 -33.58 11.65
CA GLY A 753 -26.77 -34.91 12.09
C GLY A 753 -27.67 -35.62 11.07
N GLY A 754 -27.55 -35.28 9.78
CA GLY A 754 -28.28 -35.88 8.67
C GLY A 754 -29.48 -35.06 8.17
N THR A 755 -30.20 -35.58 7.17
CA THR A 755 -31.34 -34.91 6.52
C THR A 755 -32.59 -35.77 6.42
N ASP A 756 -33.74 -35.10 6.56
CA ASP A 756 -35.08 -35.71 6.43
C ASP A 756 -35.51 -35.88 4.95
N ILE A 757 -34.67 -35.46 4.01
CA ILE A 757 -34.88 -35.49 2.55
C ILE A 757 -33.69 -36.24 1.92
N PRO A 758 -33.91 -37.16 0.95
CA PRO A 758 -32.82 -37.78 0.19
C PRO A 758 -31.97 -36.75 -0.55
N VAL A 759 -30.65 -36.90 -0.52
CA VAL A 759 -29.71 -35.99 -1.22
C VAL A 759 -29.97 -35.92 -2.72
N THR A 760 -30.46 -36.99 -3.34
CA THR A 760 -30.90 -37.01 -4.75
C THR A 760 -31.94 -35.91 -5.07
N SER A 761 -32.80 -35.57 -4.11
CA SER A 761 -33.87 -34.56 -4.23
C SER A 761 -33.45 -33.14 -3.83
N LEU A 762 -32.21 -32.93 -3.37
CA LEU A 762 -31.75 -31.63 -2.87
C LEU A 762 -31.48 -30.66 -4.03
N ARG A 763 -32.15 -29.51 -4.00
CA ARG A 763 -32.07 -28.49 -5.05
C ARG A 763 -30.84 -27.61 -4.88
N ILE A 764 -29.92 -27.68 -5.85
CA ILE A 764 -28.67 -26.92 -5.90
C ILE A 764 -28.80 -25.62 -6.71
N SER A 765 -27.93 -24.65 -6.42
CA SER A 765 -27.54 -23.56 -7.32
C SER A 765 -26.02 -23.51 -7.47
N VAL A 766 -25.52 -23.44 -8.71
CA VAL A 766 -24.08 -23.40 -9.02
C VAL A 766 -23.60 -21.95 -9.18
N PHE A 767 -22.33 -21.70 -8.85
CA PHE A 767 -21.66 -20.41 -8.96
C PHE A 767 -20.27 -20.57 -9.59
N HIS A 768 -19.81 -19.58 -10.34
CA HIS A 768 -18.50 -19.61 -11.01
C HIS A 768 -17.35 -18.99 -10.20
N SER A 769 -17.65 -18.39 -9.06
CA SER A 769 -16.67 -17.81 -8.16
C SER A 769 -17.23 -17.57 -6.77
N ALA A 770 -16.35 -17.64 -5.78
CA ALA A 770 -16.52 -17.00 -4.49
C ALA A 770 -15.64 -15.74 -4.41
N VAL A 771 -15.81 -14.98 -3.35
CA VAL A 771 -15.12 -13.73 -3.07
C VAL A 771 -14.62 -13.82 -1.65
N ALA A 772 -13.30 -13.83 -1.45
CA ALA A 772 -12.72 -13.67 -0.13
C ALA A 772 -12.46 -12.19 0.15
N THR A 773 -12.70 -11.77 1.39
CA THR A 773 -12.47 -10.42 1.90
C THR A 773 -11.68 -10.54 3.21
N PHE A 774 -10.44 -10.07 3.23
CA PHE A 774 -9.51 -10.23 4.34
C PHE A 774 -8.61 -8.99 4.50
N TYR A 775 -7.94 -8.87 5.64
CA TYR A 775 -6.96 -7.81 5.85
C TYR A 775 -5.68 -8.08 5.04
N ALA A 776 -5.32 -7.20 4.11
CA ALA A 776 -4.04 -7.30 3.39
C ALA A 776 -3.52 -5.93 2.93
N PRO A 777 -2.39 -5.45 3.49
CA PRO A 777 -1.75 -4.22 3.03
C PRO A 777 -1.36 -4.31 1.54
N SER A 778 -1.67 -3.28 0.76
CA SER A 778 -1.25 -3.18 -0.65
C SER A 778 -1.12 -1.72 -1.11
N ASP A 779 -0.55 -1.52 -2.29
CA ASP A 779 -0.42 -0.19 -2.91
C ASP A 779 -1.80 0.41 -3.27
N ILE A 780 -2.82 -0.43 -3.49
CA ILE A 780 -4.19 -0.06 -3.89
C ILE A 780 -5.11 0.10 -2.68
N SER A 781 -5.08 -0.84 -1.73
CA SER A 781 -5.92 -0.81 -0.51
C SER A 781 -5.31 0.03 0.62
N GLY A 782 -4.05 0.44 0.48
CA GLY A 782 -3.30 1.09 1.54
C GLY A 782 -2.83 0.13 2.63
N ILE A 783 -2.28 0.72 3.69
CA ILE A 783 -1.54 0.02 4.75
C ILE A 783 -2.44 -0.70 5.78
N ARG A 784 -3.72 -0.36 5.85
CA ARG A 784 -4.71 -1.01 6.73
C ARG A 784 -6.02 -1.37 6.02
N GLY A 785 -6.00 -1.46 4.69
CA GLY A 785 -7.21 -1.71 3.91
C GLY A 785 -7.61 -3.18 3.90
N MET A 786 -8.92 -3.42 3.88
CA MET A 786 -9.47 -4.72 3.51
C MET A 786 -9.23 -4.96 2.01
N MET A 787 -8.76 -6.15 1.68
CA MET A 787 -8.55 -6.62 0.32
C MET A 787 -9.63 -7.63 -0.02
N ARG A 788 -10.20 -7.46 -1.22
CA ARG A 788 -11.12 -8.39 -1.83
C ARG A 788 -10.39 -9.13 -2.95
N GLU A 789 -10.48 -10.46 -2.98
CA GLU A 789 -10.03 -11.27 -4.12
C GLU A 789 -11.16 -12.19 -4.62
N ARG A 790 -11.18 -12.49 -5.92
CA ARG A 790 -12.14 -13.42 -6.51
C ARG A 790 -11.50 -14.80 -6.74
N ILE A 791 -11.99 -15.80 -6.03
CA ILE A 791 -11.62 -17.22 -6.21
C ILE A 791 -12.53 -17.80 -7.29
N ARG A 792 -11.97 -18.34 -8.38
CA ARG A 792 -12.74 -18.83 -9.54
C ARG A 792 -12.80 -20.36 -9.64
N SER A 793 -13.95 -20.86 -10.05
CA SER A 793 -14.14 -22.24 -10.50
C SER A 793 -15.09 -22.26 -11.71
N THR A 794 -14.53 -22.32 -12.92
CA THR A 794 -15.28 -22.23 -14.17
C THR A 794 -14.73 -23.18 -15.23
N GLY A 795 -15.65 -23.76 -16.02
CA GLY A 795 -15.34 -24.63 -17.16
C GLY A 795 -14.70 -23.88 -18.34
N SER A 796 -14.88 -22.56 -18.44
CA SER A 796 -14.18 -21.73 -19.41
C SER A 796 -13.91 -20.32 -18.88
N TRP A 797 -12.67 -19.87 -19.05
CA TRP A 797 -12.15 -18.55 -18.76
C TRP A 797 -11.00 -18.28 -19.74
N ARG A 798 -11.15 -17.28 -20.63
CA ARG A 798 -10.20 -17.02 -21.73
C ARG A 798 -9.85 -18.30 -22.52
N GLY A 799 -10.87 -19.10 -22.84
CA GLY A 799 -10.75 -20.35 -23.60
C GLY A 799 -10.34 -21.60 -22.80
N HIS A 800 -10.02 -21.48 -21.50
CA HIS A 800 -9.46 -22.58 -20.71
C HIS A 800 -10.23 -22.81 -19.40
N THR A 801 -10.22 -24.03 -18.88
CA THR A 801 -10.74 -24.32 -17.53
C THR A 801 -9.93 -23.57 -16.47
N ARG A 802 -10.58 -22.91 -15.50
CA ARG A 802 -9.91 -22.26 -14.36
C ARG A 802 -10.50 -22.77 -13.05
N ARG A 803 -9.67 -23.44 -12.25
CA ARG A 803 -9.99 -24.05 -10.95
C ARG A 803 -8.95 -23.59 -9.95
N ASP A 804 -9.24 -22.49 -9.24
CA ASP A 804 -8.30 -21.84 -8.33
C ASP A 804 -8.09 -22.68 -7.05
N THR A 805 -6.94 -22.47 -6.42
CA THR A 805 -6.55 -23.09 -5.15
C THR A 805 -6.85 -22.20 -3.95
N VAL A 806 -7.23 -22.81 -2.83
CA VAL A 806 -7.64 -22.15 -1.59
C VAL A 806 -6.90 -22.71 -0.37
N LEU A 807 -6.76 -21.86 0.64
CA LEU A 807 -6.26 -22.19 1.96
C LEU A 807 -7.48 -22.43 2.88
N VAL A 808 -7.56 -23.62 3.44
CA VAL A 808 -8.67 -24.06 4.31
C VAL A 808 -8.16 -24.19 5.74
N VAL A 809 -8.89 -23.62 6.70
CA VAL A 809 -8.60 -23.76 8.14
C VAL A 809 -9.05 -25.14 8.60
N THR A 810 -8.13 -25.91 9.16
CA THR A 810 -8.36 -27.28 9.66
C THR A 810 -8.27 -27.38 11.18
N ASN A 811 -7.52 -26.48 11.81
CA ASN A 811 -7.40 -26.36 13.26
C ASN A 811 -6.97 -24.92 13.61
N SER A 812 -7.83 -24.17 14.29
CA SER A 812 -7.60 -22.78 14.70
C SER A 812 -6.53 -22.61 15.78
N ASP A 813 -6.23 -23.66 16.53
CA ASP A 813 -5.35 -23.62 17.70
C ASP A 813 -3.87 -23.80 17.32
N ARG A 814 -3.59 -24.03 16.03
CA ARG A 814 -2.25 -24.21 15.49
C ARG A 814 -1.85 -23.03 14.59
N PRO A 815 -0.74 -22.34 14.87
CA PRO A 815 -0.31 -21.19 14.08
C PRO A 815 0.22 -21.60 12.69
N GLY A 816 0.11 -20.67 11.75
CA GLY A 816 0.64 -20.82 10.40
C GLY A 816 -0.02 -21.96 9.62
N PHE A 817 0.69 -22.46 8.62
CA PHE A 817 0.24 -23.60 7.80
C PHE A 817 -0.05 -24.88 8.59
N ARG A 818 0.42 -25.01 9.84
CA ARG A 818 0.14 -26.20 10.69
C ARG A 818 -1.31 -26.30 11.16
N GLY A 819 -2.07 -25.19 11.11
CA GLY A 819 -3.51 -25.16 11.32
C GLY A 819 -4.33 -25.20 10.03
N MET A 820 -3.68 -25.24 8.86
CA MET A 820 -4.32 -25.06 7.56
C MET A 820 -3.96 -26.17 6.57
N SER A 821 -4.66 -26.22 5.45
CA SER A 821 -4.36 -27.14 4.34
C SER A 821 -4.74 -26.50 3.01
N VAL A 822 -4.15 -26.98 1.91
CA VAL A 822 -4.48 -26.49 0.57
C VAL A 822 -5.51 -27.40 -0.09
N ALA A 823 -6.44 -26.80 -0.84
CA ALA A 823 -7.33 -27.54 -1.72
C ALA A 823 -7.55 -26.79 -3.05
N ARG A 824 -7.91 -27.52 -4.12
CA ARG A 824 -8.31 -26.94 -5.41
C ARG A 824 -9.82 -26.98 -5.55
N VAL A 825 -10.46 -25.86 -5.89
CA VAL A 825 -11.92 -25.77 -5.96
C VAL A 825 -12.45 -26.26 -7.31
N LEU A 826 -13.17 -27.38 -7.28
CA LEU A 826 -13.78 -28.01 -8.45
C LEU A 826 -15.19 -27.47 -8.76
N LEU A 827 -15.93 -27.02 -7.74
CA LEU A 827 -17.27 -26.44 -7.89
C LEU A 827 -17.59 -25.52 -6.72
N PHE A 828 -18.22 -24.36 -6.97
CA PHE A 828 -18.94 -23.60 -5.95
C PHE A 828 -20.44 -23.80 -6.12
N PHE A 829 -21.14 -24.10 -5.03
CA PHE A 829 -22.58 -24.36 -5.06
C PHE A 829 -23.26 -23.99 -3.74
N SER A 830 -24.58 -23.92 -3.73
CA SER A 830 -25.36 -23.89 -2.48
C SER A 830 -26.67 -24.64 -2.61
N PHE A 831 -27.15 -25.14 -1.48
CA PHE A 831 -28.44 -25.82 -1.35
C PHE A 831 -29.14 -25.35 -0.06
N LYS A 832 -30.40 -25.76 0.12
CA LYS A 832 -31.21 -25.41 1.30
C LYS A 832 -31.61 -26.68 2.05
N SER A 833 -31.29 -26.76 3.34
CA SER A 833 -31.72 -27.84 4.24
C SER A 833 -32.25 -27.26 5.55
N ARG A 834 -33.34 -27.84 6.10
CA ARG A 834 -34.03 -27.39 7.33
C ARG A 834 -34.25 -25.87 7.49
N GLY A 835 -34.44 -25.16 6.37
CA GLY A 835 -34.63 -23.70 6.34
C GLY A 835 -33.36 -22.89 6.09
N THR A 836 -32.19 -23.43 6.40
CA THR A 836 -30.86 -22.81 6.25
C THR A 836 -30.30 -23.01 4.83
N VAL A 837 -29.58 -22.01 4.31
CA VAL A 837 -28.85 -22.09 3.04
C VAL A 837 -27.38 -22.33 3.32
N TYR A 838 -26.83 -23.41 2.78
CA TYR A 838 -25.43 -23.81 2.98
C TYR A 838 -24.59 -23.44 1.75
N PRO A 839 -23.75 -22.40 1.79
CA PRO A 839 -22.73 -22.16 0.78
C PRO A 839 -21.59 -23.18 0.88
N CYS A 840 -21.39 -23.96 -0.18
CA CYS A 840 -20.44 -25.08 -0.20
C CYS A 840 -19.46 -25.01 -1.39
N ALA A 841 -18.32 -25.67 -1.23
CA ALA A 841 -17.36 -25.93 -2.28
C ALA A 841 -17.06 -27.43 -2.38
N LEU A 842 -17.08 -27.99 -3.60
CA LEU A 842 -16.46 -29.29 -3.90
C LEU A 842 -14.98 -29.04 -4.13
N ILE A 843 -14.13 -29.73 -3.38
CA ILE A 843 -12.68 -29.52 -3.40
C ILE A 843 -11.90 -30.83 -3.59
N HIS A 844 -10.69 -30.70 -4.14
CA HIS A 844 -9.66 -31.73 -4.13
C HIS A 844 -8.53 -31.33 -3.18
N TRP A 845 -8.30 -32.12 -2.14
CA TRP A 845 -7.27 -31.85 -1.13
C TRP A 845 -5.84 -31.96 -1.65
N PHE A 846 -4.93 -31.25 -0.99
CA PHE A 846 -3.48 -31.42 -1.13
C PHE A 846 -2.88 -31.79 0.23
N ASN A 847 -2.00 -32.79 0.24
CA ASN A 847 -1.27 -33.22 1.42
C ASN A 847 0.04 -32.44 1.55
N ALA A 848 0.37 -31.99 2.76
CA ALA A 848 1.69 -31.43 3.08
C ALA A 848 2.79 -32.49 2.91
N PHE A 849 3.88 -32.12 2.26
CA PHE A 849 5.05 -32.96 2.08
C PHE A 849 6.10 -32.63 3.15
N GLY A 850 6.16 -33.46 4.19
CA GLY A 850 7.01 -33.25 5.36
C GLY A 850 6.32 -32.46 6.49
N GLN A 851 7.03 -32.28 7.59
CA GLN A 851 6.53 -31.62 8.82
C GLN A 851 7.07 -30.20 9.02
N ARG A 852 7.85 -29.69 8.06
CA ARG A 852 8.51 -28.37 8.08
C ARG A 852 8.59 -27.82 6.65
N PRO A 853 8.75 -26.49 6.48
CA PRO A 853 9.09 -25.90 5.19
C PRO A 853 10.38 -26.48 4.59
N ASP A 854 10.50 -26.40 3.27
CA ASP A 854 11.72 -26.71 2.55
C ASP A 854 12.89 -25.79 3.01
N PRO A 855 14.08 -26.34 3.33
CA PRO A 855 15.16 -25.57 3.95
C PRO A 855 15.88 -24.59 3.01
N ASN A 856 15.67 -24.69 1.69
CA ASN A 856 16.33 -23.84 0.70
C ASN A 856 15.45 -22.65 0.31
N THR A 857 14.16 -22.90 0.10
CA THR A 857 13.16 -21.89 -0.29
C THR A 857 12.48 -21.22 0.90
N GLY A 858 12.37 -21.92 2.03
CA GLY A 858 11.56 -21.50 3.17
C GLY A 858 10.05 -21.59 2.91
N MET A 859 9.60 -22.34 1.91
CA MET A 859 8.19 -22.55 1.56
C MET A 859 7.72 -23.97 1.93
N TRP A 860 6.43 -24.15 2.22
CA TRP A 860 5.85 -25.50 2.38
C TRP A 860 5.70 -26.16 1.02
N ILE A 861 5.95 -27.47 0.94
CA ILE A 861 5.65 -28.26 -0.27
C ILE A 861 4.35 -29.02 -0.03
N VAL A 862 3.47 -29.04 -1.04
CA VAL A 862 2.22 -29.80 -1.04
C VAL A 862 2.11 -30.66 -2.30
N ARG A 863 1.35 -31.76 -2.23
CA ARG A 863 1.05 -32.66 -3.35
C ARG A 863 -0.44 -32.93 -3.44
N PRO A 864 -1.05 -33.06 -4.64
CA PRO A 864 -2.46 -33.43 -4.75
C PRO A 864 -2.72 -34.76 -4.02
N ALA A 865 -3.77 -34.82 -3.21
CA ALA A 865 -4.04 -35.95 -2.34
C ALA A 865 -4.89 -37.02 -3.07
N TYR A 866 -4.53 -38.28 -2.91
CA TYR A 866 -5.25 -39.42 -3.47
C TYR A 866 -5.51 -40.47 -2.39
N ARG A 867 -6.67 -41.12 -2.43
CA ARG A 867 -7.08 -42.16 -1.48
C ARG A 867 -6.34 -43.49 -1.72
N ASN A 868 -5.73 -43.69 -2.89
CA ASN A 868 -4.96 -44.89 -3.24
C ASN A 868 -3.53 -44.55 -3.71
N ARG A 869 -2.60 -45.51 -3.55
CA ARG A 869 -1.18 -45.34 -3.92
C ARG A 869 -0.92 -45.26 -5.44
N ARG A 870 -1.96 -45.45 -6.27
CA ARG A 870 -1.87 -45.41 -7.74
C ARG A 870 -2.25 -44.06 -8.36
N TYR A 871 -2.61 -43.06 -7.55
CA TYR A 871 -3.05 -41.73 -8.02
C TYR A 871 -4.34 -41.74 -8.87
N GLU A 872 -5.17 -42.79 -8.74
CA GLU A 872 -6.40 -42.94 -9.54
C GLU A 872 -7.61 -42.28 -8.84
N ASN A 873 -7.66 -42.31 -7.51
CA ASN A 873 -8.82 -41.82 -6.73
C ASN A 873 -8.48 -40.52 -5.98
N PRO A 874 -8.86 -39.32 -6.49
CA PRO A 874 -8.58 -38.06 -5.82
C PRO A 874 -9.29 -37.97 -4.46
N SER A 875 -8.64 -37.33 -3.48
CA SER A 875 -9.22 -37.07 -2.17
C SER A 875 -10.17 -35.87 -2.25
N LEU A 876 -11.43 -36.17 -2.59
CA LEU A 876 -12.50 -35.18 -2.69
C LEU A 876 -13.26 -35.01 -1.38
N ALA A 877 -13.74 -33.79 -1.14
CA ALA A 877 -14.63 -33.42 -0.04
C ALA A 877 -15.58 -32.28 -0.45
N VAL A 878 -16.70 -32.16 0.27
CA VAL A 878 -17.55 -30.96 0.25
C VAL A 878 -17.30 -30.21 1.57
N ILE A 879 -16.99 -28.93 1.47
CA ILE A 879 -16.72 -28.06 2.65
C ILE A 879 -17.61 -26.82 2.64
N HIS A 880 -17.88 -26.28 3.83
CA HIS A 880 -18.56 -24.99 3.98
C HIS A 880 -17.62 -23.83 3.63
N LEU A 881 -18.13 -22.75 3.04
CA LEU A 881 -17.28 -21.62 2.63
C LEU A 881 -16.54 -20.95 3.81
N ASP A 882 -17.14 -20.92 5.00
CA ASP A 882 -16.52 -20.34 6.22
C ASP A 882 -15.23 -21.04 6.65
N THR A 883 -14.96 -22.26 6.15
CA THR A 883 -13.68 -22.96 6.39
C THR A 883 -12.57 -22.48 5.45
N ILE A 884 -12.91 -21.84 4.33
CA ILE A 884 -11.96 -21.26 3.39
C ILE A 884 -11.52 -19.92 3.97
N LEU A 885 -10.22 -19.78 4.24
CA LEU A 885 -9.67 -18.49 4.67
C LEU A 885 -9.55 -17.55 3.48
N ARG A 886 -8.94 -18.03 2.39
CA ARG A 886 -8.67 -17.25 1.17
C ARG A 886 -8.17 -18.14 0.01
N GLY A 887 -7.96 -17.58 -1.17
CA GLY A 887 -7.18 -18.17 -2.25
C GLY A 887 -5.70 -18.30 -1.89
N VAL A 888 -5.04 -19.33 -2.41
CA VAL A 888 -3.60 -19.59 -2.21
C VAL A 888 -2.91 -19.84 -3.54
N HIS A 889 -1.74 -19.23 -3.74
CA HIS A 889 -0.94 -19.44 -4.94
C HIS A 889 -0.02 -20.65 -4.77
N LEU A 890 -0.04 -21.55 -5.75
CA LEU A 890 0.87 -22.69 -5.83
C LEU A 890 1.86 -22.50 -6.98
N LEU A 891 3.15 -22.61 -6.69
CA LEU A 891 4.21 -22.65 -7.71
C LEU A 891 4.63 -24.11 -7.92
N PRO A 892 4.77 -24.61 -9.16
CA PRO A 892 5.28 -25.96 -9.39
C PRO A 892 6.66 -26.20 -8.78
N VAL A 893 6.91 -27.44 -8.33
CA VAL A 893 8.27 -27.97 -8.16
C VAL A 893 8.64 -28.60 -9.51
N TYR A 894 9.52 -27.95 -10.26
CA TYR A 894 9.78 -28.32 -11.66
C TYR A 894 10.68 -29.56 -11.81
N GLY A 895 11.58 -29.77 -10.87
CA GLY A 895 12.60 -30.81 -10.93
C GLY A 895 13.78 -30.45 -11.84
N VAL A 896 14.66 -31.44 -12.06
CA VAL A 896 15.95 -31.25 -12.76
C VAL A 896 15.85 -31.25 -14.28
N ASN A 897 14.70 -31.64 -14.85
CA ASN A 897 14.51 -31.71 -16.30
C ASN A 897 13.90 -30.41 -16.83
N PRO A 898 14.28 -29.94 -18.04
CA PRO A 898 13.60 -28.85 -18.71
C PRO A 898 12.13 -29.16 -18.98
N ILE A 899 11.28 -28.13 -18.98
CA ILE A 899 9.85 -28.26 -19.28
C ILE A 899 9.55 -28.01 -20.77
N PRO A 900 8.42 -28.51 -21.29
CA PRO A 900 8.03 -28.22 -22.68
C PRO A 900 7.83 -26.70 -22.91
N PRO A 901 8.48 -26.10 -23.93
CA PRO A 901 8.38 -24.65 -24.19
C PRO A 901 6.96 -24.11 -24.36
N ASN A 902 6.04 -24.96 -24.81
CA ASN A 902 4.64 -24.63 -25.07
C ASN A 902 3.69 -25.09 -23.95
N LEU A 903 4.19 -25.38 -22.74
CA LEU A 903 3.36 -25.77 -21.60
C LEU A 903 2.45 -24.60 -21.19
N HIS A 904 1.16 -24.71 -21.51
CA HIS A 904 0.21 -23.66 -21.18
C HIS A 904 -0.10 -23.62 -19.68
N TYR A 905 0.08 -22.46 -19.06
CA TYR A 905 -0.07 -22.20 -17.62
C TYR A 905 -1.38 -22.69 -16.98
N SER A 906 -2.46 -22.85 -17.75
CA SER A 906 -3.73 -23.40 -17.24
C SER A 906 -3.64 -24.88 -16.86
N LEU A 907 -2.66 -25.60 -17.40
CA LEU A 907 -2.42 -27.03 -17.18
C LEU A 907 -1.43 -27.31 -16.03
N SER A 908 -0.78 -26.28 -15.50
CA SER A 908 0.31 -26.47 -14.52
C SER A 908 -0.16 -27.11 -13.20
N LEU A 909 -1.41 -26.85 -12.77
CA LEU A 909 -2.00 -27.53 -11.61
C LEU A 909 -2.39 -29.00 -11.88
N ASP A 910 -2.33 -29.45 -13.14
CA ASP A 910 -2.69 -30.80 -13.59
C ASP A 910 -1.45 -31.63 -14.01
N VAL A 911 -0.38 -30.97 -14.46
CA VAL A 911 0.86 -31.62 -14.96
C VAL A 911 1.88 -31.90 -13.85
N PHE A 912 1.98 -31.03 -12.83
CA PHE A 912 3.01 -31.17 -11.78
C PHE A 912 2.48 -31.91 -10.55
N ASN A 913 3.33 -32.77 -9.97
CA ASN A 913 2.97 -33.64 -8.84
C ASN A 913 3.24 -33.04 -7.45
N ALA A 914 3.94 -31.90 -7.40
CA ALA A 914 4.29 -31.19 -6.17
C ALA A 914 4.38 -29.68 -6.42
N PHE A 915 4.04 -28.90 -5.41
CA PHE A 915 3.98 -27.44 -5.49
C PHE A 915 4.50 -26.80 -4.21
N TYR A 916 5.21 -25.68 -4.34
CA TYR A 916 5.47 -24.77 -3.23
C TYR A 916 4.21 -23.94 -2.93
N VAL A 917 3.83 -23.87 -1.66
CA VAL A 917 2.84 -22.93 -1.13
C VAL A 917 3.47 -21.55 -1.08
N ASN A 918 3.07 -20.67 -1.98
CA ASN A 918 3.77 -19.42 -2.24
C ASN A 918 3.47 -18.36 -1.16
N LYS A 919 4.34 -18.30 -0.16
CA LYS A 919 4.31 -17.30 0.92
C LYS A 919 4.61 -15.87 0.47
N TYR A 920 5.03 -15.68 -0.78
CA TYR A 920 5.35 -14.39 -1.37
C TYR A 920 4.24 -13.86 -2.29
N ALA A 921 3.11 -14.58 -2.44
CA ALA A 921 2.00 -14.15 -3.31
C ALA A 921 1.53 -12.71 -2.99
N ASP A 922 1.46 -12.35 -1.70
CA ASP A 922 1.18 -11.02 -1.17
C ASP A 922 1.58 -10.94 0.32
N HIS A 923 1.33 -9.79 0.96
CA HIS A 923 1.70 -9.55 2.36
C HIS A 923 0.93 -10.43 3.36
N HIS A 924 -0.37 -10.64 3.14
CA HIS A 924 -1.19 -11.46 4.02
C HIS A 924 -0.80 -12.94 3.93
N ALA A 925 -0.50 -13.45 2.72
CA ALA A 925 0.06 -14.79 2.54
C ALA A 925 1.41 -14.98 3.26
N ASN A 926 2.25 -13.94 3.32
CA ASN A 926 3.51 -14.00 4.05
C ASN A 926 3.30 -14.06 5.58
N GLU A 927 2.31 -13.34 6.08
CA GLU A 927 2.02 -13.20 7.51
C GLU A 927 1.27 -14.42 8.09
N ILE A 928 0.30 -14.99 7.36
CA ILE A 928 -0.56 -16.05 7.92
C ILE A 928 -0.04 -17.49 7.71
N ILE A 929 0.83 -17.74 6.74
CA ILE A 929 1.21 -19.12 6.36
C ILE A 929 2.40 -19.64 7.21
N PHE A 930 3.18 -18.78 7.89
CA PHE A 930 4.46 -19.17 8.53
C PHE A 930 4.59 -18.74 9.99
#